data_AF-A0A4Z0Z269-F1
#
_entry.id   AF-A0A4Z0Z269-F1
#
_cell.length_a   1.000
_cell.length_b   1.000
_cell.length_c   1.000
_cell.angle_alpha   90.00
_cell.angle_beta   90.00
_cell.angle_gamma   90.00
#
_symmetry.space_group_name_H-M   'P 1'
#
loop_
_entity.id
_entity.type
_entity.pdbx_description
1 polymer ?
#
loop_
_entity_poly.entity_id
_entity_poly.type
_entity_poly.pdbx_seq_one_letter_code
_entity_poly.pdbx_strand_id
1 'polypeptide(L)'
;MHTFNQRMLLAQRLTGQKLVIPDMRPVLSHWPCGQHEDYEVVKNAVDKRFAMLASGKNRKAISDADPALLAARWWPTASTRSYRVMTDLVIWFGMWDDVIEQLADDTAESLRISTKDFIHSALSGAEDNKTIVTGNPLIQSFQPIANEARAFYNEDQRRILLEHFDRYIDATRLEAEAERSSDIPSLKEYWEVRILTSGMGTLLGLSEYALQVQLPPSFVQSEAYSTLWVTTVVINSIVNDLLSLKKEMKAQSVVNSIAILFNQYNDLDVAVAMSLDHTRQLVALFDSTADDVLSSSDTFEACELDAIAQVIDLMRTVNTGNLEWSSYLPTKSEVSKAVHRCGVQSLKANKHEIVAVSDKRIKARDSVPHISRVRDLAAMSLSPEEANARREARKPIAKPKPAYLPTAGSPLSIDEDLYAQIRDAPRLKNDEFVIPIRSGRAWKAEAGSIIRISTPEGPQVGDLNIWNAHNPRERFWASRTKQLHSSHVSSGDRLWSIAPYMRPLVTILHDTLSWYGADEHGGRVHDLLGTGCDPYINAVLTSGEGDGEQNKYYDFHCRSNLTRAVLPYGLAEHDIHDVINLFQVTGLDEQGRYFMNPCPAGAGDYIEFVAEQDVLMALSTCPGGDLSLWGFGAASEKEMIKCCRPLKVEVFRLQDDGLLERNGWKPAEVSPYRGMHGMMVPQGEYQSKP
;
A
#
# COMPACT_ATOMS: atom_id res chain seq x y z
N MET A 1 -12.42 5.10 -32.62
CA MET A 1 -11.56 4.85 -31.44
C MET A 1 -12.29 3.84 -30.57
N HIS A 2 -11.82 2.59 -30.51
CA HIS A 2 -12.33 1.63 -29.55
C HIS A 2 -11.84 2.06 -28.16
N THR A 3 -12.77 2.44 -27.29
CA THR A 3 -12.53 2.67 -25.86
C THR A 3 -11.89 1.40 -25.29
N PHE A 4 -10.64 1.47 -24.87
CA PHE A 4 -9.93 0.33 -24.27
C PHE A 4 -10.48 0.07 -22.86
N ASN A 5 -11.16 -1.05 -22.66
CA ASN A 5 -11.60 -1.47 -21.33
C ASN A 5 -10.43 -2.15 -20.59
N GLN A 6 -9.82 -1.46 -19.63
CA GLN A 6 -8.64 -1.95 -18.90
C GLN A 6 -8.94 -3.24 -18.12
N ARG A 7 -10.16 -3.38 -17.58
CA ARG A 7 -10.59 -4.59 -16.88
C ARG A 7 -10.68 -5.80 -17.77
N MET A 8 -11.21 -5.64 -18.99
CA MET A 8 -11.23 -6.72 -19.97
C MET A 8 -9.81 -7.20 -20.29
N LEU A 9 -8.85 -6.28 -20.41
CA LEU A 9 -7.44 -6.63 -20.63
C LEU A 9 -6.84 -7.35 -19.42
N LEU A 10 -7.14 -6.90 -18.19
CA LEU A 10 -6.69 -7.57 -16.96
C LEU A 10 -7.28 -8.98 -16.86
N ALA A 11 -8.59 -9.14 -17.07
CA ALA A 11 -9.27 -10.44 -17.08
C ALA A 11 -8.67 -11.38 -18.14
N GLN A 12 -8.31 -10.86 -19.32
CA GLN A 12 -7.61 -11.63 -20.36
C GLN A 12 -6.20 -12.05 -19.93
N ARG A 13 -5.42 -11.15 -19.31
CA ARG A 13 -4.06 -11.46 -18.80
C ARG A 13 -4.07 -12.48 -17.66
N LEU A 14 -5.08 -12.42 -16.80
CA LEU A 14 -5.31 -13.38 -15.72
C LEU A 14 -5.81 -14.73 -16.26
N THR A 15 -6.50 -14.75 -17.41
CA THR A 15 -7.04 -15.99 -17.98
C THR A 15 -5.91 -16.94 -18.38
N GLY A 16 -5.97 -18.18 -17.88
CA GLY A 16 -4.95 -19.20 -18.11
C GLY A 16 -3.82 -19.20 -17.08
N GLN A 17 -3.72 -18.16 -16.24
CA GLN A 17 -2.77 -18.12 -15.14
C GLN A 17 -3.14 -19.14 -14.05
N LYS A 18 -2.14 -19.48 -13.23
CA LYS A 18 -2.27 -20.38 -12.09
C LYS A 18 -2.07 -19.58 -10.81
N LEU A 19 -3.14 -19.39 -10.04
CA LEU A 19 -3.08 -18.84 -8.69
C LEU A 19 -2.73 -19.95 -7.71
N VAL A 20 -1.58 -19.87 -7.05
CA VAL A 20 -1.21 -20.78 -5.96
C VAL A 20 -1.64 -20.14 -4.65
N ILE A 21 -2.61 -20.73 -3.96
CA ILE A 21 -3.08 -20.24 -2.67
C ILE A 21 -2.29 -20.95 -1.58
N PRO A 22 -1.47 -20.21 -0.80
CA PRO A 22 -0.64 -20.77 0.25
C PRO A 22 -1.50 -21.17 1.45
N ASP A 23 -0.97 -22.06 2.28
CA ASP A 23 -1.60 -22.34 3.57
C ASP A 23 -1.43 -21.14 4.51
N MET A 24 -2.55 -20.50 4.85
CA MET A 24 -2.58 -19.33 5.73
C MET A 24 -2.72 -19.70 7.20
N ARG A 25 -3.02 -20.96 7.54
CA ARG A 25 -3.16 -21.41 8.93
C ARG A 25 -1.92 -21.15 9.80
N PRO A 26 -0.67 -21.26 9.30
CA PRO A 26 0.51 -20.91 10.09
C PRO A 26 0.50 -19.44 10.56
N VAL A 27 -0.05 -18.52 9.77
CA VAL A 27 -0.09 -17.08 10.08
C VAL A 27 -1.04 -16.78 11.26
N LEU A 28 -2.11 -17.55 11.40
CA LEU A 28 -3.13 -17.39 12.44
C LEU A 28 -3.07 -18.47 13.52
N SER A 29 -1.99 -19.26 13.55
CA SER A 29 -1.94 -20.52 14.34
C SER A 29 -1.95 -20.32 15.85
N HIS A 30 -1.57 -19.15 16.34
CA HIS A 30 -1.61 -18.76 17.75
C HIS A 30 -2.95 -18.13 18.16
N TRP A 31 -3.83 -17.83 17.20
CA TRP A 31 -5.17 -17.31 17.48
C TRP A 31 -6.16 -18.43 17.84
N PRO A 32 -7.17 -18.15 18.68
CA PRO A 32 -8.21 -19.11 19.02
C PRO A 32 -8.97 -19.59 17.77
N CYS A 33 -9.39 -20.85 17.81
CA CYS A 33 -10.21 -21.49 16.78
C CYS A 33 -11.16 -22.50 17.46
N GLY A 34 -12.38 -22.63 16.96
CA GLY A 34 -13.36 -23.55 17.53
C GLY A 34 -14.51 -23.84 16.57
N GLN A 35 -15.48 -24.62 17.04
CA GLN A 35 -16.79 -24.80 16.40
C GLN A 35 -17.84 -24.91 17.50
N HIS A 36 -18.94 -24.20 17.35
CA HIS A 36 -20.07 -24.31 18.27
C HIS A 36 -20.62 -25.75 18.30
N GLU A 37 -20.88 -26.27 19.50
CA GLU A 37 -21.30 -27.66 19.72
C GLU A 37 -22.65 -27.98 19.05
N ASP A 38 -23.59 -27.04 19.09
CA ASP A 38 -24.91 -27.17 18.45
C ASP A 38 -24.94 -26.94 16.93
N TYR A 39 -23.79 -26.92 16.23
CA TYR A 39 -23.73 -26.74 14.78
C TYR A 39 -24.73 -27.64 14.04
N GLU A 40 -24.72 -28.95 14.32
CA GLU A 40 -25.60 -29.90 13.64
C GLU A 40 -27.09 -29.62 13.90
N VAL A 41 -27.43 -29.17 15.12
CA VAL A 41 -28.81 -28.85 15.49
C VAL A 41 -29.29 -27.63 14.71
N VAL A 42 -28.49 -26.57 14.68
CA VAL A 42 -28.83 -25.32 13.98
C VAL A 42 -28.82 -25.52 12.47
N LYS A 43 -27.83 -26.23 11.93
CA LYS A 43 -27.78 -26.60 10.51
C LYS A 43 -29.05 -27.34 10.06
N ASN A 44 -29.46 -28.36 10.79
CA ASN A 44 -30.68 -29.10 10.47
C ASN A 44 -31.94 -28.23 10.53
N ALA A 45 -32.00 -27.26 11.46
CA ALA A 45 -33.10 -26.30 11.52
C ALA A 45 -33.11 -25.35 10.33
N VAL A 46 -31.95 -24.82 9.94
CA VAL A 46 -31.78 -23.95 8.76
C VAL A 46 -32.15 -24.70 7.48
N ASP A 47 -31.64 -25.92 7.28
CA ASP A 47 -31.91 -26.74 6.10
C ASP A 47 -33.40 -27.08 5.98
N LYS A 48 -34.08 -27.37 7.10
CA LYS A 48 -35.54 -27.57 7.15
C LYS A 48 -36.31 -26.30 6.79
N ARG A 49 -35.92 -25.14 7.34
CA ARG A 49 -36.55 -23.84 7.04
C ARG A 49 -36.47 -23.52 5.54
N PHE A 50 -35.30 -23.67 4.94
CA PHE A 50 -35.13 -23.39 3.50
C PHE A 50 -35.74 -24.43 2.57
N ALA A 51 -35.88 -25.69 3.02
CA ALA A 51 -36.61 -26.70 2.28
C ALA A 51 -38.09 -26.32 2.06
N MET A 52 -38.68 -25.53 2.95
CA MET A 52 -40.07 -25.08 2.87
C MET A 52 -40.25 -23.77 2.10
N LEU A 53 -39.21 -22.93 1.99
CA LEU A 53 -39.33 -21.54 1.50
C LEU A 53 -38.69 -21.29 0.11
N ALA A 54 -37.68 -22.06 -0.31
CA ALA A 54 -36.87 -21.70 -1.47
C ALA A 54 -37.21 -22.49 -2.75
N SER A 55 -37.20 -21.81 -3.90
CA SER A 55 -37.10 -22.45 -5.22
C SER A 55 -35.72 -23.12 -5.37
N GLY A 56 -35.61 -24.16 -6.21
CA GLY A 56 -34.47 -25.08 -6.20
C GLY A 56 -33.06 -24.49 -6.39
N LYS A 57 -32.92 -23.27 -6.95
CA LYS A 57 -31.62 -22.59 -7.11
C LYS A 57 -31.14 -21.94 -5.80
N ASN A 58 -31.98 -21.18 -5.09
CA ASN A 58 -31.59 -20.48 -3.85
C ASN A 58 -31.31 -21.47 -2.71
N ARG A 59 -32.06 -22.58 -2.66
CA ARG A 59 -31.84 -23.65 -1.68
C ARG A 59 -30.43 -24.25 -1.78
N LYS A 60 -29.92 -24.42 -3.00
CA LYS A 60 -28.61 -25.02 -3.22
C LYS A 60 -27.48 -24.05 -2.87
N ALA A 61 -27.61 -22.78 -3.22
CA ALA A 61 -26.61 -21.76 -2.88
C ALA A 61 -26.40 -21.65 -1.36
N ILE A 62 -27.49 -21.57 -0.59
CA ILE A 62 -27.43 -21.50 0.88
C ILE A 62 -26.84 -22.79 1.48
N SER A 63 -27.24 -23.96 0.97
CA SER A 63 -26.70 -25.24 1.43
C SER A 63 -25.20 -25.39 1.12
N ASP A 64 -24.75 -24.92 -0.05
CA ASP A 64 -23.34 -24.95 -0.47
C ASP A 64 -22.48 -23.92 0.28
N ALA A 65 -23.06 -22.81 0.79
CA ALA A 65 -22.39 -21.81 1.60
C ALA A 65 -22.34 -22.16 3.10
N ASP A 66 -23.24 -23.04 3.57
CA ASP A 66 -23.36 -23.48 4.96
C ASP A 66 -23.19 -22.34 6.01
N PRO A 67 -24.10 -21.36 6.03
CA PRO A 67 -24.00 -20.20 6.92
C PRO A 67 -24.06 -20.58 8.41
N ALA A 68 -24.67 -21.73 8.73
CA ALA A 68 -24.65 -22.28 10.09
C ALA A 68 -23.22 -22.70 10.50
N LEU A 69 -22.44 -23.26 9.58
CA LEU A 69 -21.03 -23.59 9.84
C LEU A 69 -20.20 -22.32 9.99
N LEU A 70 -20.38 -21.33 9.12
CA LEU A 70 -19.69 -20.05 9.23
C LEU A 70 -19.92 -19.42 10.62
N ALA A 71 -21.18 -19.31 11.01
CA ALA A 71 -21.55 -18.79 12.33
C ALA A 71 -21.01 -19.67 13.48
N ALA A 72 -20.99 -21.00 13.34
CA ALA A 72 -20.46 -21.88 14.37
C ALA A 72 -18.95 -21.69 14.58
N ARG A 73 -18.23 -21.31 13.52
CA ARG A 73 -16.79 -21.06 13.55
C ARG A 73 -16.45 -19.65 14.02
N TRP A 74 -17.32 -18.68 13.78
CA TRP A 74 -17.17 -17.30 14.26
C TRP A 74 -17.52 -17.17 15.74
N TRP A 75 -18.57 -17.84 16.20
CA TRP A 75 -19.06 -17.75 17.58
C TRP A 75 -19.09 -19.12 18.28
N PRO A 76 -17.93 -19.79 18.45
CA PRO A 76 -17.89 -21.15 18.97
C PRO A 76 -18.30 -21.27 20.45
N THR A 77 -18.19 -20.17 21.21
CA THR A 77 -18.47 -20.11 22.65
C THR A 77 -19.78 -19.39 22.99
N ALA A 78 -20.50 -18.88 22.00
CA ALA A 78 -21.76 -18.18 22.23
C ALA A 78 -22.82 -19.14 22.81
N SER A 79 -23.83 -18.58 23.48
CA SER A 79 -24.99 -19.38 23.88
C SER A 79 -25.73 -19.91 22.64
N THR A 80 -26.40 -21.07 22.74
CA THR A 80 -27.23 -21.60 21.64
C THR A 80 -28.25 -20.58 21.11
N ARG A 81 -28.78 -19.72 21.99
CA ARG A 81 -29.71 -18.64 21.60
C ARG A 81 -29.00 -17.60 20.73
N SER A 82 -27.88 -17.05 21.22
CA SER A 82 -27.08 -16.07 20.50
C SER A 82 -26.59 -16.64 19.16
N TYR A 83 -26.05 -17.87 19.15
CA TYR A 83 -25.58 -18.54 17.94
C TYR A 83 -26.67 -18.67 16.87
N ARG A 84 -27.92 -18.99 17.23
CA ARG A 84 -29.04 -19.04 16.28
C ARG A 84 -29.33 -17.67 15.67
N VAL A 85 -29.34 -16.61 16.48
CA VAL A 85 -29.60 -15.24 16.02
C VAL A 85 -28.47 -14.75 15.12
N MET A 86 -27.22 -15.02 15.49
CA MET A 86 -26.06 -14.69 14.66
C MET A 86 -26.04 -15.50 13.35
N THR A 87 -26.51 -16.74 13.36
CA THR A 87 -26.71 -17.54 12.13
C THR A 87 -27.77 -16.91 11.23
N ASP A 88 -28.90 -16.46 11.79
CA ASP A 88 -29.95 -15.77 11.05
C ASP A 88 -29.46 -14.43 10.47
N LEU A 89 -28.60 -13.73 11.19
CA LEU A 89 -27.96 -12.51 10.71
C LEU A 89 -27.01 -12.76 9.53
N VAL A 90 -26.15 -13.79 9.61
CA VAL A 90 -25.28 -14.20 8.49
C VAL A 90 -26.10 -14.54 7.24
N ILE A 91 -27.22 -15.26 7.43
CA ILE A 91 -28.15 -15.62 6.34
C ILE A 91 -28.78 -14.35 5.75
N TRP A 92 -29.26 -13.45 6.61
CA TRP A 92 -29.89 -12.20 6.18
C TRP A 92 -28.93 -11.36 5.35
N PHE A 93 -27.69 -11.17 5.83
CA PHE A 93 -26.65 -10.43 5.11
C PHE A 93 -26.36 -11.04 3.75
N GLY A 94 -26.05 -12.35 3.69
CA GLY A 94 -25.74 -12.99 2.42
C GLY A 94 -26.89 -12.92 1.41
N MET A 95 -28.14 -13.03 1.88
CA MET A 95 -29.31 -12.86 1.00
C MET A 95 -29.52 -11.42 0.54
N TRP A 96 -29.28 -10.44 1.41
CA TRP A 96 -29.40 -9.02 1.07
C TRP A 96 -28.33 -8.59 0.08
N ASP A 97 -27.09 -9.03 0.29
CA ASP A 97 -25.93 -8.83 -0.57
C ASP A 97 -26.18 -9.41 -1.98
N ASP A 98 -26.58 -10.68 -2.06
CA ASP A 98 -26.94 -11.33 -3.34
C ASP A 98 -28.06 -10.59 -4.09
N VAL A 99 -29.02 -10.00 -3.37
CA VAL A 99 -30.15 -9.28 -3.97
C VAL A 99 -29.71 -7.91 -4.47
N ILE A 100 -28.99 -7.13 -3.67
CA ILE A 100 -28.59 -5.77 -4.04
C ILE A 100 -27.67 -5.79 -5.28
N GLU A 101 -26.77 -6.77 -5.40
CA GLU A 101 -25.86 -6.94 -6.55
C GLU A 101 -26.59 -7.19 -7.88
N GLN A 102 -27.81 -7.72 -7.86
CA GLN A 102 -28.57 -8.09 -9.06
C GLN A 102 -29.54 -7.01 -9.53
N LEU A 103 -29.74 -5.95 -8.74
CA LEU A 103 -30.73 -4.91 -9.03
C LEU A 103 -30.17 -3.80 -9.92
N ALA A 104 -31.04 -3.20 -10.73
CA ALA A 104 -30.75 -1.96 -11.42
C ALA A 104 -30.68 -0.78 -10.42
N ASP A 105 -29.92 0.26 -10.75
CA ASP A 105 -29.57 1.35 -9.80
C ASP A 105 -30.75 1.96 -9.05
N ASP A 106 -31.83 2.35 -9.75
CA ASP A 106 -33.01 2.94 -9.11
C ASP A 106 -33.70 1.97 -8.14
N THR A 107 -33.72 0.68 -8.47
CA THR A 107 -34.34 -0.35 -7.62
C THR A 107 -33.44 -0.74 -6.45
N ALA A 108 -32.13 -0.77 -6.68
CA ALA A 108 -31.12 -0.95 -5.63
C ALA A 108 -31.21 0.17 -4.60
N GLU A 109 -31.34 1.43 -5.04
CA GLU A 109 -31.46 2.58 -4.15
C GLU A 109 -32.76 2.54 -3.33
N SER A 110 -33.89 2.17 -3.96
CA SER A 110 -35.14 1.96 -3.24
C SER A 110 -35.02 0.85 -2.18
N LEU A 111 -34.27 -0.22 -2.46
CA LEU A 111 -34.00 -1.28 -1.49
C LEU A 111 -33.14 -0.76 -0.33
N ARG A 112 -32.09 0.02 -0.59
CA ARG A 112 -31.23 0.63 0.46
C ARG A 112 -32.05 1.49 1.41
N ILE A 113 -32.81 2.44 0.87
CA ILE A 113 -33.66 3.35 1.67
C ILE A 113 -34.66 2.55 2.50
N SER A 114 -35.41 1.63 1.87
CA SER A 114 -36.41 0.82 2.57
C SER A 114 -35.79 -0.07 3.65
N THR A 115 -34.57 -0.55 3.44
CA THR A 115 -33.84 -1.39 4.41
C THR A 115 -33.41 -0.54 5.61
N LYS A 116 -32.80 0.63 5.37
CA LYS A 116 -32.38 1.55 6.43
C LYS A 116 -33.56 2.01 7.26
N ASP A 117 -34.63 2.49 6.63
CA ASP A 117 -35.85 2.92 7.31
C ASP A 117 -36.40 1.82 8.23
N PHE A 118 -36.45 0.58 7.74
CA PHE A 118 -36.91 -0.56 8.52
C PHE A 118 -35.97 -0.88 9.70
N ILE A 119 -34.65 -0.93 9.48
CA ILE A 119 -33.68 -1.25 10.53
C ILE A 119 -33.68 -0.18 11.62
N HIS A 120 -33.71 1.11 11.24
CA HIS A 120 -33.87 2.23 12.15
C HIS A 120 -35.15 2.09 12.97
N SER A 121 -36.30 1.89 12.32
CA SER A 121 -37.57 1.66 13.01
C SER A 121 -37.53 0.46 13.97
N ALA A 122 -36.88 -0.64 13.57
CA ALA A 122 -36.83 -1.86 14.35
C ALA A 122 -35.90 -1.77 15.58
N LEU A 123 -34.83 -0.99 15.51
CA LEU A 123 -33.85 -0.80 16.58
C LEU A 123 -34.15 0.43 17.47
N SER A 124 -35.01 1.35 17.04
CA SER A 124 -35.48 2.48 17.84
C SER A 124 -36.32 2.07 19.05
N GLY A 125 -36.34 2.93 20.08
CA GLY A 125 -37.08 2.75 21.33
C GLY A 125 -38.61 2.83 21.15
N ALA A 126 -39.35 2.34 22.14
CA ALA A 126 -40.82 2.21 22.07
C ALA A 126 -41.58 3.55 21.93
N GLU A 127 -40.96 4.70 22.21
CA GLU A 127 -41.60 6.02 22.18
C GLU A 127 -41.63 6.67 20.77
N ASP A 128 -40.78 6.24 19.84
CA ASP A 128 -40.70 6.77 18.46
C ASP A 128 -41.42 5.89 17.40
N ASN A 129 -42.22 4.93 17.86
CA ASN A 129 -42.64 3.76 17.08
C ASN A 129 -43.71 4.07 16.01
N LYS A 130 -43.33 4.69 14.90
CA LYS A 130 -44.00 4.41 13.61
C LYS A 130 -43.43 3.09 13.11
N THR A 131 -44.13 1.98 13.34
CA THR A 131 -43.74 0.68 12.78
C THR A 131 -43.76 0.77 11.26
N ILE A 132 -42.58 0.82 10.65
CA ILE A 132 -42.44 0.82 9.21
C ILE A 132 -42.70 -0.61 8.73
N VAL A 133 -43.85 -0.83 8.09
CA VAL A 133 -44.18 -2.12 7.50
C VAL A 133 -43.70 -2.13 6.06
N THR A 134 -42.69 -2.96 5.78
CA THR A 134 -42.21 -3.22 4.42
C THR A 134 -42.94 -4.41 3.82
N GLY A 135 -43.26 -4.33 2.52
CA GLY A 135 -43.77 -5.45 1.74
C GLY A 135 -42.69 -6.44 1.30
N ASN A 136 -41.40 -6.14 1.56
CA ASN A 136 -40.29 -6.99 1.18
C ASN A 136 -39.99 -8.04 2.28
N PRO A 137 -40.21 -9.34 2.02
CA PRO A 137 -40.01 -10.40 3.01
C PRO A 137 -38.57 -10.52 3.52
N LEU A 138 -37.58 -10.14 2.70
CA LEU A 138 -36.17 -10.16 3.09
C LEU A 138 -35.87 -9.09 4.14
N ILE A 139 -36.30 -7.85 3.90
CA ILE A 139 -36.12 -6.77 4.88
C ILE A 139 -36.86 -7.12 6.18
N GLN A 140 -38.11 -7.59 6.07
CA GLN A 140 -38.93 -7.97 7.23
C GLN A 140 -38.29 -9.10 8.06
N SER A 141 -37.55 -10.01 7.42
CA SER A 141 -36.88 -11.12 8.12
C SER A 141 -35.78 -10.69 9.09
N PHE A 142 -35.38 -9.40 9.09
CA PHE A 142 -34.48 -8.81 10.10
C PHE A 142 -35.17 -8.59 11.46
N GLN A 143 -36.51 -8.52 11.53
CA GLN A 143 -37.22 -8.15 12.75
C GLN A 143 -36.88 -9.02 13.98
N PRO A 144 -36.78 -10.37 13.88
CA PRO A 144 -36.41 -11.19 15.04
C PRO A 144 -35.01 -10.87 15.57
N ILE A 145 -34.06 -10.55 14.67
CA ILE A 145 -32.70 -10.15 15.04
C ILE A 145 -32.74 -8.80 15.75
N ALA A 146 -33.46 -7.83 15.18
CA ALA A 146 -33.63 -6.50 15.77
C ALA A 146 -34.25 -6.56 17.18
N ASN A 147 -35.21 -7.47 17.40
CA ASN A 147 -35.82 -7.66 18.71
C ASN A 147 -34.80 -8.11 19.77
N GLU A 148 -33.89 -9.00 19.41
CA GLU A 148 -32.83 -9.49 20.30
C GLU A 148 -31.79 -8.41 20.57
N ALA A 149 -31.33 -7.73 19.51
CA ALA A 149 -30.40 -6.61 19.63
C ALA A 149 -30.99 -5.48 20.49
N ARG A 150 -32.27 -5.11 20.27
CA ARG A 150 -32.96 -4.07 21.04
C ARG A 150 -33.16 -4.45 22.50
N ALA A 151 -33.36 -5.73 22.79
CA ALA A 151 -33.51 -6.22 24.17
C ALA A 151 -32.17 -6.21 24.93
N PHE A 152 -31.04 -6.31 24.22
CA PHE A 152 -29.71 -6.40 24.82
C PHE A 152 -28.99 -5.05 24.91
N TYR A 153 -29.00 -4.27 23.83
CA TYR A 153 -28.25 -3.03 23.71
C TYR A 153 -28.99 -1.84 24.30
N ASN A 154 -28.25 -0.93 24.94
CA ASN A 154 -28.75 0.38 25.33
C ASN A 154 -28.89 1.33 24.12
N GLU A 155 -29.36 2.55 24.33
CA GLU A 155 -29.60 3.52 23.25
C GLU A 155 -28.32 3.90 22.49
N ASP A 156 -27.23 4.18 23.20
CA ASP A 156 -25.95 4.54 22.58
C ASP A 156 -25.36 3.40 21.74
N GLN A 157 -25.44 2.17 22.24
CA GLN A 157 -24.98 0.98 21.51
C GLN A 157 -25.84 0.72 20.27
N ARG A 158 -27.17 0.90 20.36
CA ARG A 158 -28.05 0.79 19.20
C ARG A 158 -27.74 1.87 18.16
N ARG A 159 -27.40 3.10 18.58
CA ARG A 159 -26.94 4.15 17.67
C ARG A 159 -25.66 3.76 16.94
N ILE A 160 -24.65 3.24 17.65
CA ILE A 160 -23.40 2.76 17.05
C ILE A 160 -23.67 1.60 16.08
N LEU A 161 -24.55 0.67 16.46
CA LEU A 161 -24.96 -0.44 15.60
C LEU A 161 -25.64 0.05 14.32
N LEU A 162 -26.54 1.04 14.41
CA LEU A 162 -27.19 1.67 13.26
C LEU A 162 -26.17 2.32 12.32
N GLU A 163 -25.14 2.99 12.86
CA GLU A 163 -24.07 3.55 12.05
C GLU A 163 -23.31 2.49 11.25
N HIS A 164 -23.09 1.29 11.80
CA HIS A 164 -22.48 0.18 11.05
C HIS A 164 -23.38 -0.30 9.90
N PHE A 165 -24.69 -0.44 10.13
CA PHE A 165 -25.64 -0.80 9.08
C PHE A 165 -25.71 0.26 7.98
N ASP A 166 -25.84 1.53 8.34
CA ASP A 166 -25.94 2.63 7.38
C ASP A 166 -24.68 2.71 6.51
N ARG A 167 -23.49 2.65 7.13
CA ARG A 167 -22.21 2.68 6.40
C ARG A 167 -22.09 1.55 5.40
N TYR A 168 -22.42 0.31 5.79
CA TYR A 168 -22.39 -0.84 4.87
C TYR A 168 -23.40 -0.67 3.73
N ILE A 169 -24.66 -0.39 4.06
CA ILE A 169 -25.74 -0.28 3.06
C ILE A 169 -25.42 0.81 2.05
N ASP A 170 -24.98 1.99 2.49
CA ASP A 170 -24.64 3.11 1.62
C ASP A 170 -23.38 2.81 0.77
N ALA A 171 -22.38 2.14 1.35
CA ALA A 171 -21.13 1.82 0.65
C ALA A 171 -21.31 0.79 -0.48
N THR A 172 -22.36 -0.03 -0.47
CA THR A 172 -22.65 -0.97 -1.59
C THR A 172 -22.85 -0.26 -2.93
N ARG A 173 -23.20 1.04 -2.94
CA ARG A 173 -23.22 1.85 -4.16
C ARG A 173 -21.83 1.99 -4.76
N LEU A 174 -20.81 2.20 -3.93
CA LEU A 174 -19.42 2.37 -4.36
C LEU A 174 -18.87 1.10 -4.99
N GLU A 175 -19.25 -0.07 -4.48
CA GLU A 175 -18.88 -1.36 -5.08
C GLU A 175 -19.58 -1.59 -6.43
N ALA A 176 -20.86 -1.26 -6.56
CA ALA A 176 -21.57 -1.31 -7.84
C ALA A 176 -21.00 -0.33 -8.89
N GLU A 177 -20.64 0.88 -8.46
CA GLU A 177 -19.96 1.88 -9.29
C GLU A 177 -18.57 1.42 -9.71
N ALA A 178 -17.80 0.86 -8.76
CA ALA A 178 -16.53 0.24 -9.04
C ALA A 178 -16.72 -0.85 -10.08
N GLU A 179 -17.63 -1.81 -9.91
CA GLU A 179 -17.86 -2.91 -10.87
C GLU A 179 -18.20 -2.44 -12.30
N ARG A 180 -18.94 -1.33 -12.44
CA ARG A 180 -19.31 -0.76 -13.75
C ARG A 180 -18.20 0.07 -14.41
N SER A 181 -17.23 0.57 -13.64
CA SER A 181 -16.15 1.38 -14.18
C SER A 181 -15.30 0.60 -15.18
N SER A 182 -14.82 1.27 -16.24
CA SER A 182 -13.84 0.69 -17.17
C SER A 182 -12.42 0.61 -16.59
N ASP A 183 -12.18 1.37 -15.52
CA ASP A 183 -10.86 1.54 -14.92
C ASP A 183 -10.66 0.55 -13.76
N ILE A 184 -9.42 0.14 -13.55
CA ILE A 184 -9.03 -0.73 -12.43
C ILE A 184 -8.71 0.20 -11.25
N PRO A 185 -9.38 0.06 -10.09
CA PRO A 185 -9.07 0.88 -8.93
C PRO A 185 -7.64 0.63 -8.46
N SER A 186 -7.00 1.65 -7.88
CA SER A 186 -5.77 1.46 -7.13
C SER A 186 -6.03 0.56 -5.91
N LEU A 187 -4.97 -0.06 -5.39
CA LEU A 187 -5.09 -0.91 -4.20
C LEU A 187 -5.61 -0.11 -2.99
N LYS A 188 -5.31 1.20 -2.92
CA LYS A 188 -5.82 2.09 -1.87
C LYS A 188 -7.33 2.29 -1.98
N GLU A 189 -7.82 2.71 -3.15
CA GLU A 189 -9.25 2.90 -3.41
C GLU A 189 -10.04 1.61 -3.20
N TYR A 190 -9.46 0.47 -3.59
CA TYR A 190 -10.04 -0.84 -3.32
C TYR A 190 -10.26 -1.06 -1.82
N TRP A 191 -9.24 -0.82 -0.97
CA TRP A 191 -9.37 -1.01 0.47
C TRP A 191 -10.33 -0.02 1.13
N GLU A 192 -10.38 1.23 0.68
CA GLU A 192 -11.32 2.25 1.18
C GLU A 192 -12.79 1.79 1.00
N VAL A 193 -13.11 1.13 -0.11
CA VAL A 193 -14.43 0.56 -0.34
C VAL A 193 -14.60 -0.78 0.37
N ARG A 194 -13.65 -1.71 0.21
CA ARG A 194 -13.74 -3.10 0.69
C ARG A 194 -13.89 -3.20 2.22
N ILE A 195 -13.26 -2.31 2.98
CA ILE A 195 -13.42 -2.25 4.44
C ILE A 195 -14.89 -2.00 4.81
N LEU A 196 -15.58 -1.15 4.04
CA LEU A 196 -16.98 -0.80 4.28
C LEU A 196 -17.94 -1.87 3.73
N THR A 197 -17.62 -2.48 2.59
CA THR A 197 -18.54 -3.40 1.88
C THR A 197 -18.34 -4.88 2.19
N SER A 198 -17.31 -5.25 2.97
CA SER A 198 -17.10 -6.66 3.39
C SER A 198 -18.27 -7.29 4.16
N GLY A 199 -19.21 -6.49 4.67
CA GLY A 199 -20.32 -6.91 5.54
C GLY A 199 -19.89 -7.35 6.94
N MET A 200 -18.61 -7.70 7.11
CA MET A 200 -18.02 -8.18 8.35
C MET A 200 -18.05 -7.14 9.46
N GLY A 201 -17.80 -5.87 9.15
CA GLY A 201 -17.89 -4.79 10.14
C GLY A 201 -19.26 -4.81 10.82
N THR A 202 -20.35 -4.90 10.06
CA THR A 202 -21.69 -4.91 10.65
C THR A 202 -21.96 -6.17 11.48
N LEU A 203 -21.42 -7.33 11.09
CA LEU A 203 -21.49 -8.55 11.89
C LEU A 203 -20.70 -8.42 13.21
N LEU A 204 -19.52 -7.80 13.18
CA LEU A 204 -18.72 -7.50 14.38
C LEU A 204 -19.42 -6.51 15.32
N GLY A 205 -20.34 -5.68 14.80
CA GLY A 205 -21.14 -4.76 15.62
C GLY A 205 -22.04 -5.47 16.63
N LEU A 206 -22.32 -6.77 16.42
CA LEU A 206 -23.06 -7.62 17.35
C LEU A 206 -22.17 -8.52 18.23
N SER A 207 -20.86 -8.24 18.32
CA SER A 207 -19.91 -9.02 19.13
C SER A 207 -20.30 -9.10 20.61
N GLU A 208 -20.69 -7.96 21.19
CA GLU A 208 -21.18 -7.87 22.56
C GLU A 208 -22.42 -8.75 22.79
N TYR A 209 -23.41 -8.71 21.88
CA TYR A 209 -24.58 -9.58 21.94
C TYR A 209 -24.19 -11.06 21.78
N ALA A 210 -23.28 -11.39 20.87
CA ALA A 210 -22.89 -12.78 20.64
C ALA A 210 -22.29 -13.42 21.89
N LEU A 211 -21.46 -12.67 22.61
CA LEU A 211 -20.78 -13.10 23.84
C LEU A 211 -21.58 -12.81 25.12
N GLN A 212 -22.66 -12.02 25.04
CA GLN A 212 -23.42 -11.52 26.18
C GLN A 212 -22.57 -10.69 27.16
N VAL A 213 -21.67 -9.86 26.63
CA VAL A 213 -20.80 -8.94 27.38
C VAL A 213 -21.08 -7.49 26.99
N GLN A 214 -20.63 -6.54 27.79
CA GLN A 214 -20.81 -5.11 27.55
C GLN A 214 -19.43 -4.46 27.50
N LEU A 215 -19.07 -3.80 26.40
CA LEU A 215 -17.80 -3.08 26.31
C LEU A 215 -17.92 -1.69 26.92
N PRO A 216 -16.85 -1.19 27.56
CA PRO A 216 -16.84 0.19 28.04
C PRO A 216 -16.84 1.17 26.85
N PRO A 217 -17.66 2.24 26.87
CA PRO A 217 -17.70 3.23 25.79
C PRO A 217 -16.33 3.86 25.47
N SER A 218 -15.50 4.05 26.49
CA SER A 218 -14.13 4.56 26.35
C SER A 218 -13.24 3.67 25.48
N PHE A 219 -13.43 2.35 25.52
CA PHE A 219 -12.74 1.42 24.64
C PHE A 219 -13.30 1.46 23.23
N VAL A 220 -14.63 1.39 23.06
CA VAL A 220 -15.29 1.41 21.74
C VAL A 220 -14.97 2.68 20.94
N GLN A 221 -14.77 3.80 21.63
CA GLN A 221 -14.39 5.09 21.02
C GLN A 221 -12.87 5.28 20.85
N SER A 222 -12.05 4.31 21.27
CA SER A 222 -10.59 4.41 21.23
C SER A 222 -10.01 4.10 19.84
N GLU A 223 -8.82 4.64 19.58
CA GLU A 223 -8.01 4.29 18.40
C GLU A 223 -7.62 2.80 18.39
N ALA A 224 -7.41 2.21 19.57
CA ALA A 224 -7.07 0.80 19.71
C ALA A 224 -8.21 -0.10 19.20
N TYR A 225 -9.46 0.18 19.59
CA TYR A 225 -10.62 -0.55 19.08
C TYR A 225 -10.76 -0.42 17.57
N SER A 226 -10.59 0.80 17.03
CA SER A 226 -10.59 1.04 15.57
C SER A 226 -9.52 0.21 14.86
N THR A 227 -8.31 0.16 15.41
CA THR A 227 -7.19 -0.62 14.86
C THR A 227 -7.48 -2.12 14.86
N LEU A 228 -7.95 -2.67 16.00
CA LEU A 228 -8.35 -4.07 16.12
C LEU A 228 -9.46 -4.42 15.13
N TRP A 229 -10.45 -3.54 14.99
CA TRP A 229 -11.57 -3.72 14.08
C TRP A 229 -11.13 -3.74 12.61
N VAL A 230 -10.38 -2.72 12.16
CA VAL A 230 -9.95 -2.59 10.76
C VAL A 230 -9.02 -3.74 10.37
N THR A 231 -8.03 -4.06 11.21
CA THR A 231 -7.12 -5.19 10.94
C THR A 231 -7.89 -6.50 10.82
N THR A 232 -8.90 -6.73 11.67
CA THR A 232 -9.77 -7.90 11.60
C THR A 232 -10.53 -7.98 10.27
N VAL A 233 -11.11 -6.87 9.81
CA VAL A 233 -11.84 -6.81 8.53
C VAL A 233 -10.92 -7.02 7.34
N VAL A 234 -9.73 -6.41 7.33
CA VAL A 234 -8.79 -6.50 6.21
C VAL A 234 -8.19 -7.90 6.10
N ILE A 235 -7.78 -8.52 7.22
CA ILE A 235 -7.27 -9.91 7.22
C ILE A 235 -8.30 -10.86 6.60
N ASN A 236 -9.56 -10.75 7.04
CA ASN A 236 -10.65 -11.58 6.52
C ASN A 236 -10.87 -11.35 5.01
N SER A 237 -10.84 -10.09 4.59
CA SER A 237 -11.01 -9.70 3.19
C SER A 237 -9.89 -10.20 2.29
N ILE A 238 -8.62 -10.18 2.73
CA ILE A 238 -7.50 -10.76 1.98
C ILE A 238 -7.69 -12.26 1.77
N VAL A 239 -8.11 -12.98 2.83
CA VAL A 239 -8.40 -14.41 2.75
C VAL A 239 -9.54 -14.66 1.77
N ASN A 240 -10.60 -13.84 1.82
CA ASN A 240 -11.71 -13.93 0.88
C ASN A 240 -11.21 -13.74 -0.57
N ASP A 241 -10.51 -12.65 -0.86
CA ASP A 241 -10.02 -12.30 -2.19
C ASP A 241 -9.15 -13.40 -2.82
N LEU A 242 -8.26 -14.00 -2.03
CA LEU A 242 -7.44 -15.13 -2.47
C LEU A 242 -8.29 -16.34 -2.87
N LEU A 243 -9.34 -16.63 -2.10
CA LEU A 243 -10.19 -17.80 -2.29
C LEU A 243 -11.26 -17.57 -3.37
N SER A 244 -11.75 -16.33 -3.52
CA SER A 244 -12.87 -15.94 -4.36
C SER A 244 -12.44 -15.50 -5.77
N LEU A 245 -11.18 -15.12 -6.00
CA LEU A 245 -10.71 -14.56 -7.28
C LEU A 245 -11.20 -15.35 -8.50
N LYS A 246 -11.12 -16.69 -8.44
CA LYS A 246 -11.58 -17.53 -9.55
C LYS A 246 -13.10 -17.49 -9.76
N LYS A 247 -13.89 -17.43 -8.69
CA LYS A 247 -15.35 -17.29 -8.77
C LYS A 247 -15.68 -15.93 -9.40
N GLU A 248 -15.03 -14.86 -8.94
CA GLU A 248 -15.23 -13.49 -9.42
C GLU A 248 -14.85 -13.34 -10.89
N MET A 249 -13.71 -13.90 -11.31
CA MET A 249 -13.30 -13.90 -12.72
C MET A 249 -14.31 -14.60 -13.65
N LYS A 250 -15.04 -15.61 -13.16
CA LYS A 250 -16.11 -16.23 -13.96
C LYS A 250 -17.36 -15.36 -14.06
N ALA A 251 -17.60 -14.55 -13.05
CA ALA A 251 -18.60 -13.48 -13.07
C ALA A 251 -18.12 -12.23 -13.81
N GLN A 252 -16.91 -12.26 -14.40
CA GLN A 252 -16.27 -11.16 -15.12
C GLN A 252 -15.88 -9.96 -14.24
N SER A 253 -15.84 -10.15 -12.93
CA SER A 253 -15.28 -9.17 -12.01
C SER A 253 -13.76 -9.34 -11.90
N VAL A 254 -13.07 -8.20 -11.78
CA VAL A 254 -11.65 -8.08 -11.45
C VAL A 254 -11.42 -7.12 -10.28
N VAL A 255 -12.47 -6.75 -9.54
CA VAL A 255 -12.41 -5.88 -8.36
C VAL A 255 -11.99 -6.73 -7.16
N ASN A 256 -10.71 -7.09 -7.14
CA ASN A 256 -10.11 -8.02 -6.18
C ASN A 256 -8.66 -7.62 -5.93
N SER A 257 -8.21 -7.60 -4.67
CA SER A 257 -6.84 -7.15 -4.34
C SER A 257 -5.75 -7.94 -5.06
N ILE A 258 -5.94 -9.24 -5.29
CA ILE A 258 -5.00 -10.11 -6.02
C ILE A 258 -4.95 -9.76 -7.50
N ALA A 259 -6.11 -9.48 -8.11
CA ALA A 259 -6.18 -9.04 -9.50
C ALA A 259 -5.51 -7.68 -9.70
N ILE A 260 -5.72 -6.76 -8.75
CA ILE A 260 -5.12 -5.41 -8.77
C ILE A 260 -3.60 -5.49 -8.61
N LEU A 261 -3.11 -6.27 -7.64
CA LEU A 261 -1.67 -6.51 -7.47
C LEU A 261 -1.05 -7.20 -8.69
N PHE A 262 -1.73 -8.19 -9.28
CA PHE A 262 -1.28 -8.78 -10.54
C PHE A 262 -1.22 -7.76 -11.67
N ASN A 263 -2.16 -6.82 -11.75
CA ASN A 263 -2.11 -5.77 -12.76
C ASN A 263 -0.83 -4.93 -12.63
N GLN A 264 -0.43 -4.60 -11.40
CA GLN A 264 0.75 -3.78 -11.09
C GLN A 264 2.07 -4.51 -11.34
N TYR A 265 2.19 -5.76 -10.91
CA TYR A 265 3.46 -6.51 -10.93
C TYR A 265 3.57 -7.53 -12.07
N ASN A 266 2.46 -7.82 -12.75
CA ASN A 266 2.35 -8.83 -13.81
C ASN A 266 2.81 -10.24 -13.36
N ASP A 267 2.67 -10.55 -12.07
CA ASP A 267 3.08 -11.81 -11.47
C ASP A 267 2.13 -12.17 -10.29
N LEU A 268 1.47 -13.32 -10.39
CA LEU A 268 0.52 -13.78 -9.36
C LEU A 268 1.22 -14.28 -8.10
N ASP A 269 2.42 -14.84 -8.22
CA ASP A 269 3.18 -15.32 -7.06
C ASP A 269 3.64 -14.10 -6.23
N VAL A 270 4.02 -13.01 -6.89
CA VAL A 270 4.31 -11.72 -6.22
C VAL A 270 3.05 -11.16 -5.56
N ALA A 271 1.91 -11.14 -6.26
CA ALA A 271 0.64 -10.66 -5.69
C ALA A 271 0.25 -11.44 -4.42
N VAL A 272 0.32 -12.78 -4.47
CA VAL A 272 0.07 -13.66 -3.32
C VAL A 272 1.07 -13.42 -2.19
N ALA A 273 2.36 -13.29 -2.51
CA ALA A 273 3.41 -13.05 -1.51
C ALA A 273 3.20 -11.72 -0.78
N MET A 274 2.82 -10.66 -1.52
CA MET A 274 2.50 -9.36 -0.94
C MET A 274 1.26 -9.40 -0.05
N SER A 275 0.18 -10.06 -0.49
CA SER A 275 -1.01 -10.24 0.34
C SER A 275 -0.72 -11.01 1.62
N LEU A 276 0.08 -12.08 1.54
CA LEU A 276 0.52 -12.83 2.72
C LEU A 276 1.37 -11.99 3.67
N ASP A 277 2.33 -11.23 3.14
CA ASP A 277 3.18 -10.36 3.95
C ASP A 277 2.35 -9.30 4.66
N HIS A 278 1.38 -8.70 3.95
CA HIS A 278 0.45 -7.76 4.54
C HIS A 278 -0.42 -8.41 5.62
N THR A 279 -0.94 -9.63 5.42
CA THR A 279 -1.64 -10.37 6.46
C THR A 279 -0.76 -10.57 7.71
N ARG A 280 0.53 -10.90 7.56
CA ARG A 280 1.44 -11.05 8.72
C ARG A 280 1.63 -9.73 9.46
N GLN A 281 1.79 -8.62 8.72
CA GLN A 281 1.92 -7.29 9.32
C GLN A 281 0.65 -6.89 10.09
N LEU A 282 -0.53 -7.15 9.53
CA LEU A 282 -1.82 -6.86 10.17
C LEU A 282 -2.04 -7.72 11.43
N VAL A 283 -1.66 -9.00 11.39
CA VAL A 283 -1.72 -9.88 12.56
C VAL A 283 -0.80 -9.38 13.67
N ALA A 284 0.44 -9.01 13.32
CA ALA A 284 1.39 -8.45 14.29
C ALA A 284 0.89 -7.12 14.89
N LEU A 285 0.29 -6.25 14.07
CA LEU A 285 -0.33 -5.01 14.54
C LEU A 285 -1.49 -5.30 15.50
N PHE A 286 -2.43 -6.17 15.09
CA PHE A 286 -3.55 -6.60 15.92
C PHE A 286 -3.07 -7.12 17.29
N ASP A 287 -2.09 -8.03 17.29
CA ASP A 287 -1.61 -8.62 18.54
C ASP A 287 -0.91 -7.60 19.43
N SER A 288 -0.08 -6.71 18.87
CA SER A 288 0.55 -5.65 19.67
C SER A 288 -0.49 -4.70 20.28
N THR A 289 -1.51 -4.30 19.52
CA THR A 289 -2.58 -3.42 20.01
C THR A 289 -3.41 -4.13 21.08
N ALA A 290 -3.70 -5.42 20.91
CA ALA A 290 -4.41 -6.22 21.90
C ALA A 290 -3.61 -6.33 23.20
N ASP A 291 -2.31 -6.60 23.12
CA ASP A 291 -1.43 -6.71 24.29
C ASP A 291 -1.32 -5.38 25.05
N ASP A 292 -1.22 -4.25 24.33
CA ASP A 292 -1.20 -2.91 24.93
C ASP A 292 -2.51 -2.58 25.67
N VAL A 293 -3.66 -2.92 25.08
CA VAL A 293 -4.98 -2.73 25.71
C VAL A 293 -5.12 -3.60 26.95
N LEU A 294 -4.78 -4.89 26.84
CA LEU A 294 -4.98 -5.86 27.93
C LEU A 294 -3.98 -5.70 29.08
N SER A 295 -2.83 -5.07 28.82
CA SER A 295 -1.85 -4.72 29.86
C SER A 295 -2.13 -3.39 30.57
N SER A 296 -3.10 -2.61 30.09
CA SER A 296 -3.49 -1.31 30.66
C SER A 296 -4.39 -1.45 31.90
N SER A 297 -3.90 -2.11 32.95
CA SER A 297 -4.67 -2.40 34.18
C SER A 297 -5.12 -1.16 34.96
N ASP A 298 -4.51 -0.01 34.68
CA ASP A 298 -4.84 1.27 35.34
C ASP A 298 -6.01 2.00 34.64
N THR A 299 -6.39 1.58 33.43
CA THR A 299 -7.38 2.26 32.57
C THR A 299 -8.78 1.66 32.67
N PHE A 300 -8.87 0.35 32.89
CA PHE A 300 -10.13 -0.42 32.88
C PHE A 300 -10.26 -1.26 34.14
N GLU A 301 -11.49 -1.42 34.63
CA GLU A 301 -11.77 -2.34 35.73
C GLU A 301 -11.58 -3.81 35.30
N ALA A 302 -11.36 -4.71 36.26
CA ALA A 302 -11.10 -6.12 35.96
C ALA A 302 -12.24 -6.80 35.17
N CYS A 303 -13.50 -6.43 35.41
CA CYS A 303 -14.64 -6.94 34.65
C CYS A 303 -14.72 -6.36 33.23
N GLU A 304 -14.28 -5.12 33.03
CA GLU A 304 -14.21 -4.48 31.72
C GLU A 304 -13.09 -5.10 30.89
N LEU A 305 -11.92 -5.35 31.49
CA LEU A 305 -10.81 -6.06 30.84
C LEU A 305 -11.19 -7.48 30.42
N ASP A 306 -11.99 -8.18 31.23
CA ASP A 306 -12.49 -9.51 30.86
C ASP A 306 -13.42 -9.44 29.64
N ALA A 307 -14.36 -8.48 29.60
CA ALA A 307 -15.22 -8.26 28.44
C ALA A 307 -14.41 -7.87 27.18
N ILE A 308 -13.42 -6.98 27.33
CA ILE A 308 -12.51 -6.57 26.25
C ILE A 308 -11.73 -7.77 25.72
N ALA A 309 -11.14 -8.59 26.60
CA ALA A 309 -10.39 -9.78 26.23
C ALA A 309 -11.25 -10.77 25.43
N GLN A 310 -12.49 -11.02 25.89
CA GLN A 310 -13.42 -11.89 25.19
C GLN A 310 -13.76 -11.38 23.77
N VAL A 311 -13.97 -10.07 23.60
CA VAL A 311 -14.24 -9.50 22.26
C VAL A 311 -13.00 -9.52 21.36
N ILE A 312 -11.82 -9.24 21.90
CA ILE A 312 -10.55 -9.34 21.14
C ILE A 312 -10.35 -10.79 20.65
N ASP A 313 -10.57 -11.77 21.52
CA ASP A 313 -10.46 -13.19 21.13
C ASP A 313 -11.54 -13.60 20.14
N LEU A 314 -12.73 -13.01 20.20
CA LEU A 314 -13.74 -13.19 19.16
C LEU A 314 -13.26 -12.63 17.81
N MET A 315 -12.69 -11.43 17.76
CA MET A 315 -12.13 -10.86 16.53
C MET A 315 -11.04 -11.76 15.92
N ARG A 316 -10.16 -12.33 16.76
CA ARG A 316 -9.20 -13.36 16.33
C ARG A 316 -9.91 -14.62 15.79
N THR A 317 -10.90 -15.11 16.51
CA THR A 317 -11.68 -16.31 16.18
C THR A 317 -12.46 -16.16 14.87
N VAL A 318 -12.95 -14.96 14.56
CA VAL A 318 -13.64 -14.69 13.30
C VAL A 318 -12.70 -14.90 12.09
N ASN A 319 -11.43 -14.51 12.21
CA ASN A 319 -10.44 -14.71 11.15
C ASN A 319 -10.05 -16.18 10.96
N THR A 320 -9.75 -16.90 12.05
CA THR A 320 -9.47 -18.34 11.98
C THR A 320 -10.70 -19.11 11.53
N GLY A 321 -11.88 -18.73 12.01
CA GLY A 321 -13.16 -19.33 11.68
C GLY A 321 -13.55 -19.16 10.22
N ASN A 322 -13.28 -18.00 9.62
CA ASN A 322 -13.49 -17.77 8.18
C ASN A 322 -12.57 -18.64 7.31
N LEU A 323 -11.30 -18.77 7.69
CA LEU A 323 -10.33 -19.62 7.01
C LEU A 323 -10.72 -21.10 7.10
N GLU A 324 -11.08 -21.58 8.29
CA GLU A 324 -11.50 -22.98 8.50
C GLU A 324 -12.84 -23.26 7.82
N TRP A 325 -13.86 -22.38 7.92
CA TRP A 325 -15.13 -22.53 7.21
C TRP A 325 -14.91 -22.72 5.70
N SER A 326 -14.09 -21.84 5.10
CA SER A 326 -13.72 -21.94 3.68
C SER A 326 -13.04 -23.28 3.34
N SER A 327 -12.35 -23.88 4.31
CA SER A 327 -11.66 -25.17 4.21
C SER A 327 -12.59 -26.39 4.27
N TYR A 328 -13.75 -26.27 4.92
CA TYR A 328 -14.69 -27.37 5.15
C TYR A 328 -15.95 -27.31 4.29
N LEU A 329 -16.10 -26.28 3.44
CA LEU A 329 -17.18 -26.23 2.46
C LEU A 329 -17.18 -27.51 1.59
N PRO A 330 -18.34 -28.04 1.15
CA PRO A 330 -18.39 -29.24 0.32
C PRO A 330 -17.57 -29.08 -0.98
N THR A 331 -16.80 -30.11 -1.37
CA THR A 331 -15.90 -30.21 -2.55
C THR A 331 -16.47 -29.77 -3.92
N LYS A 332 -17.75 -29.39 -3.97
CA LYS A 332 -18.46 -28.87 -5.14
C LYS A 332 -18.41 -27.33 -5.26
N SER A 333 -18.23 -26.57 -4.18
CA SER A 333 -18.07 -25.10 -4.24
C SER A 333 -16.67 -24.72 -4.78
N GLU A 334 -16.54 -23.60 -5.49
CA GLU A 334 -15.24 -23.19 -6.05
C GLU A 334 -14.24 -22.77 -4.97
N VAL A 335 -14.74 -22.18 -3.88
CA VAL A 335 -13.99 -21.85 -2.65
C VAL A 335 -13.48 -23.13 -1.99
N SER A 336 -14.31 -24.16 -1.83
CA SER A 336 -13.88 -25.47 -1.30
C SER A 336 -12.80 -26.15 -2.16
N LYS A 337 -12.89 -26.02 -3.49
CA LYS A 337 -11.87 -26.55 -4.41
C LYS A 337 -10.52 -25.84 -4.27
N ALA A 338 -10.53 -24.56 -3.87
CA ALA A 338 -9.34 -23.78 -3.54
C ALA A 338 -8.59 -24.41 -2.36
N VAL A 339 -9.35 -24.76 -1.32
CA VAL A 339 -8.79 -25.13 -0.02
C VAL A 339 -8.43 -26.61 0.07
N HIS A 340 -9.27 -27.52 -0.43
CA HIS A 340 -9.02 -28.97 -0.34
C HIS A 340 -7.87 -29.52 -1.20
N ARG A 341 -7.26 -28.70 -2.08
CA ARG A 341 -6.18 -29.15 -2.98
C ARG A 341 -4.80 -28.60 -2.63
N CYS A 342 -4.59 -27.88 -1.52
CA CYS A 342 -3.39 -27.05 -1.32
C CYS A 342 -3.10 -26.20 -2.59
N GLY A 343 -4.13 -25.70 -3.26
CA GLY A 343 -4.34 -26.16 -4.64
C GLY A 343 -4.52 -25.11 -5.69
N VAL A 344 -3.40 -24.80 -6.35
CA VAL A 344 -3.28 -24.23 -7.70
C VAL A 344 -4.62 -24.09 -8.44
N GLN A 345 -5.16 -22.88 -8.46
CA GLN A 345 -6.34 -22.53 -9.22
C GLN A 345 -5.94 -22.07 -10.62
N SER A 346 -6.34 -22.80 -11.67
CA SER A 346 -6.32 -22.23 -13.02
C SER A 346 -7.47 -21.24 -13.16
N LEU A 347 -7.13 -19.99 -13.44
CA LEU A 347 -8.06 -18.90 -13.67
C LEU A 347 -8.64 -19.03 -15.09
N LYS A 348 -9.96 -18.99 -15.23
CA LYS A 348 -10.66 -19.07 -16.54
C LYS A 348 -11.86 -18.13 -16.54
N ALA A 349 -11.88 -17.16 -17.45
CA ALA A 349 -13.08 -16.40 -17.77
C ALA A 349 -14.09 -17.28 -18.54
N ASN A 350 -15.39 -16.98 -18.44
CA ASN A 350 -16.43 -17.66 -19.20
C ASN A 350 -16.22 -17.42 -20.72
N LYS A 351 -16.13 -18.50 -21.49
CA LYS A 351 -16.09 -18.44 -22.97
C LYS A 351 -17.49 -18.16 -23.50
N HIS A 352 -17.69 -17.00 -24.12
CA HIS A 352 -18.55 -16.93 -25.30
C HIS A 352 -17.64 -16.83 -26.53
N GLU A 353 -17.79 -17.86 -27.37
CA GLU A 353 -17.15 -18.20 -28.65
C GLU A 353 -15.61 -18.16 -28.76
N ILE A 354 -14.99 -19.35 -28.74
CA ILE A 354 -14.40 -20.04 -29.92
C ILE A 354 -13.89 -21.45 -29.48
N VAL A 355 -14.08 -22.39 -30.41
CA VAL A 355 -14.11 -23.86 -30.41
C VAL A 355 -12.91 -24.59 -29.74
N ALA A 356 -13.17 -25.83 -29.31
CA ALA A 356 -12.39 -26.70 -28.41
C ALA A 356 -11.34 -27.61 -29.06
N VAL A 357 -10.30 -28.04 -28.30
CA VAL A 357 -9.72 -29.42 -28.29
C VAL A 357 -9.18 -29.78 -26.88
N SER A 358 -9.44 -31.02 -26.46
CA SER A 358 -9.20 -31.74 -25.18
C SER A 358 -7.74 -32.18 -24.94
N ASP A 359 -7.13 -32.03 -23.75
CA ASP A 359 -7.13 -32.93 -22.55
C ASP A 359 -5.90 -33.87 -22.46
N LYS A 360 -5.13 -33.79 -21.34
CA LYS A 360 -4.62 -34.94 -20.56
C LYS A 360 -3.77 -34.54 -19.34
N ARG A 361 -3.98 -35.29 -18.26
CA ARG A 361 -3.62 -35.13 -16.84
C ARG A 361 -2.19 -35.61 -16.51
N ILE A 362 -1.56 -35.06 -15.45
CA ILE A 362 -0.50 -35.73 -14.69
C ILE A 362 -0.71 -35.49 -13.17
N LYS A 363 -0.47 -36.54 -12.38
CA LYS A 363 -0.78 -36.73 -10.95
C LYS A 363 0.34 -36.23 -10.01
N ALA A 364 -0.06 -35.82 -8.81
CA ALA A 364 0.75 -35.41 -7.66
C ALA A 364 1.49 -36.57 -6.97
N ARG A 365 2.48 -36.23 -6.13
CA ARG A 365 3.05 -37.08 -5.08
C ARG A 365 3.45 -36.25 -3.85
N ASP A 366 3.25 -36.88 -2.70
CA ASP A 366 3.13 -36.37 -1.33
C ASP A 366 4.43 -36.28 -0.50
N SER A 367 4.26 -35.63 0.68
CA SER A 367 4.96 -35.79 1.99
C SER A 367 6.33 -35.09 2.14
N VAL A 368 6.74 -34.44 3.24
CA VAL A 368 6.81 -34.83 4.69
C VAL A 368 7.07 -33.53 5.57
N PRO A 369 7.43 -33.56 6.89
CA PRO A 369 6.64 -33.47 8.13
C PRO A 369 6.78 -32.19 9.00
N HIS A 370 5.90 -32.11 10.02
CA HIS A 370 5.86 -31.21 11.19
C HIS A 370 7.19 -30.85 11.87
N ILE A 371 7.32 -29.58 12.28
CA ILE A 371 8.26 -29.14 13.34
C ILE A 371 7.55 -28.17 14.29
N SER A 372 7.36 -28.61 15.52
CA SER A 372 6.99 -27.83 16.70
C SER A 372 8.20 -27.03 17.21
N ARG A 373 8.10 -25.69 17.35
CA ARG A 373 8.96 -24.82 18.20
C ARG A 373 8.59 -23.33 18.02
N VAL A 374 7.60 -22.82 18.75
CA VAL A 374 7.33 -21.35 18.83
C VAL A 374 7.17 -20.87 20.29
N ARG A 375 7.19 -21.77 21.28
CA ARG A 375 7.10 -21.43 22.70
C ARG A 375 8.32 -20.69 23.29
N ASP A 376 9.35 -20.40 22.50
CA ASP A 376 10.66 -19.97 23.02
C ASP A 376 11.04 -18.50 22.72
N LEU A 377 10.24 -17.70 22.00
CA LEU A 377 10.66 -16.36 21.56
C LEU A 377 10.40 -15.23 22.57
N ALA A 378 9.42 -15.36 23.47
CA ALA A 378 9.11 -14.33 24.47
C ALA A 378 10.11 -14.27 25.64
N ALA A 379 11.00 -15.27 25.77
CA ALA A 379 12.03 -15.31 26.80
C ALA A 379 13.36 -14.64 26.38
N MET A 380 13.39 -13.85 25.29
CA MET A 380 14.63 -13.44 24.63
C MET A 380 14.91 -11.92 24.56
N SER A 381 14.08 -11.04 25.13
CA SER A 381 14.40 -9.61 25.24
C SER A 381 15.24 -9.33 26.49
N LEU A 382 16.33 -8.56 26.32
CA LEU A 382 17.22 -8.18 27.42
C LEU A 382 16.59 -7.08 28.26
N SER A 383 16.77 -7.16 29.56
CA SER A 383 16.57 -6.01 30.44
C SER A 383 17.52 -4.85 30.06
N PRO A 384 17.18 -3.58 30.37
CA PRO A 384 18.07 -2.44 30.14
C PRO A 384 19.45 -2.61 30.76
N GLU A 385 19.54 -3.28 31.92
CA GLU A 385 20.78 -3.60 32.62
C GLU A 385 21.62 -4.61 31.83
N GLU A 386 21.00 -5.69 31.33
CA GLU A 386 21.69 -6.66 30.47
C GLU A 386 22.09 -6.05 29.11
N ALA A 387 21.25 -5.18 28.56
CA ALA A 387 21.57 -4.44 27.33
C ALA A 387 22.78 -3.51 27.54
N ASN A 388 22.85 -2.81 28.68
CA ASN A 388 24.01 -1.98 29.03
C ASN A 388 25.25 -2.82 29.32
N ALA A 389 25.14 -3.92 30.07
CA ALA A 389 26.26 -4.84 30.30
C ALA A 389 26.78 -5.41 28.97
N ARG A 390 25.90 -5.72 28.00
CA ARG A 390 26.31 -6.13 26.65
C ARG A 390 26.99 -4.99 25.87
N ARG A 391 26.56 -3.74 26.03
CA ARG A 391 27.22 -2.58 25.40
C ARG A 391 28.61 -2.34 25.99
N GLU A 392 28.77 -2.45 27.31
CA GLU A 392 30.06 -2.31 27.99
C GLU A 392 31.01 -3.47 27.70
N ALA A 393 30.48 -4.69 27.59
CA ALA A 393 31.25 -5.88 27.22
C ALA A 393 31.70 -5.89 25.75
N ARG A 394 31.14 -5.03 24.90
CA ARG A 394 31.64 -4.89 23.52
C ARG A 394 33.04 -4.29 23.58
N LYS A 395 33.95 -4.92 22.85
CA LYS A 395 35.29 -4.35 22.63
C LYS A 395 35.13 -2.93 22.07
N PRO A 396 35.94 -1.96 22.54
CA PRO A 396 35.92 -0.60 22.00
C PRO A 396 35.98 -0.65 20.49
N ILE A 397 34.96 -0.10 19.83
CA ILE A 397 34.91 -0.02 18.38
C ILE A 397 35.80 1.16 18.00
N ALA A 398 36.86 0.91 17.23
CA ALA A 398 37.68 1.98 16.69
C ALA A 398 36.82 2.93 15.85
N LYS A 399 37.16 4.22 15.83
CA LYS A 399 36.43 5.22 15.04
C LYS A 399 36.28 4.70 13.59
N PRO A 400 35.04 4.48 13.10
CA PRO A 400 34.84 3.90 11.79
C PRO A 400 35.36 4.84 10.71
N LYS A 401 35.90 4.25 9.64
CA LYS A 401 36.29 4.96 8.42
C LYS A 401 35.20 4.77 7.37
N PRO A 402 34.95 5.74 6.48
CA PRO A 402 34.04 5.56 5.36
C PRO A 402 34.40 4.32 4.54
N ALA A 403 33.38 3.56 4.13
CA ALA A 403 33.55 2.29 3.43
C ALA A 403 34.04 2.46 1.98
N TYR A 404 33.70 3.59 1.36
CA TYR A 404 34.10 3.97 0.01
C TYR A 404 34.89 5.27 0.12
N LEU A 405 36.19 5.18 -0.11
CA LEU A 405 37.06 6.33 -0.24
C LEU A 405 37.69 6.28 -1.63
N PRO A 406 37.85 7.43 -2.32
CA PRO A 406 38.58 7.46 -3.57
C PRO A 406 40.00 6.94 -3.36
N THR A 407 40.39 5.96 -4.16
CA THR A 407 41.79 5.52 -4.30
C THR A 407 42.34 6.05 -5.63
N ALA A 408 43.66 6.18 -5.77
CA ALA A 408 44.25 6.61 -7.04
C ALA A 408 43.74 5.75 -8.22
N GLY A 409 43.21 6.40 -9.26
CA GLY A 409 42.62 5.74 -10.44
C GLY A 409 41.22 5.13 -10.22
N SER A 410 40.60 5.33 -9.05
CA SER A 410 39.22 4.94 -8.81
C SER A 410 38.26 5.81 -9.63
N PRO A 411 37.15 5.26 -10.14
CA PRO A 411 36.14 6.06 -10.81
C PRO A 411 35.38 7.01 -9.86
N LEU A 412 35.66 6.95 -8.54
CA LEU A 412 35.17 7.90 -7.55
C LEU A 412 35.93 9.22 -7.52
N SER A 413 37.18 9.25 -8.00
CA SER A 413 37.93 10.50 -8.19
C SER A 413 37.77 11.00 -9.62
N ILE A 414 37.65 12.32 -9.75
CA ILE A 414 37.80 13.00 -11.05
C ILE A 414 39.29 13.28 -11.32
N ASP A 415 39.61 13.49 -12.59
CA ASP A 415 40.87 14.13 -12.97
C ASP A 415 40.69 15.64 -12.76
N GLU A 416 41.21 16.16 -11.64
CA GLU A 416 40.98 17.55 -11.24
C GLU A 416 41.45 18.56 -12.31
N ASP A 417 42.56 18.28 -12.98
CA ASP A 417 43.10 19.15 -14.03
C ASP A 417 42.20 19.15 -15.27
N LEU A 418 41.74 17.98 -15.72
CA LEU A 418 40.81 17.86 -16.84
C LEU A 418 39.49 18.59 -16.56
N TYR A 419 38.87 18.35 -15.41
CA TYR A 419 37.57 18.95 -15.09
C TYR A 419 37.68 20.45 -14.80
N ALA A 420 38.81 20.94 -14.27
CA ALA A 420 39.10 22.37 -14.20
C ALA A 420 39.20 23.01 -15.59
N GLN A 421 39.88 22.34 -16.53
CA GLN A 421 39.93 22.81 -17.92
C GLN A 421 38.55 22.86 -18.58
N ILE A 422 37.68 21.86 -18.34
CA ILE A 422 36.30 21.86 -18.84
C ILE A 422 35.51 23.04 -18.24
N ARG A 423 35.62 23.28 -16.93
CA ARG A 423 34.95 24.38 -16.22
C ARG A 423 35.35 25.75 -16.77
N ASP A 424 36.65 25.95 -17.02
CA ASP A 424 37.21 27.26 -17.37
C ASP A 424 37.23 27.51 -18.90
N ALA A 425 36.91 26.50 -19.72
CA ALA A 425 36.93 26.60 -21.17
C ALA A 425 35.86 27.58 -21.72
N PRO A 426 36.17 28.28 -22.84
CA PRO A 426 35.19 29.06 -23.58
C PRO A 426 34.00 28.20 -24.03
N ARG A 427 32.79 28.74 -23.88
CA ARG A 427 31.55 28.00 -24.06
C ARG A 427 30.48 28.84 -24.75
N LEU A 428 29.62 28.17 -25.50
CA LEU A 428 28.51 28.75 -26.24
C LEU A 428 27.19 28.30 -25.60
N LYS A 429 26.29 29.25 -25.34
CA LYS A 429 24.97 28.95 -24.77
C LYS A 429 24.07 28.34 -25.83
N ASN A 430 23.62 27.11 -25.59
CA ASN A 430 22.72 26.37 -26.49
C ASN A 430 21.25 26.63 -26.15
N ASP A 431 20.91 26.65 -24.86
CA ASP A 431 19.55 26.87 -24.38
C ASP A 431 19.56 27.64 -23.06
N GLU A 432 18.47 28.36 -22.79
CA GLU A 432 18.25 29.13 -21.58
C GLU A 432 16.76 29.25 -21.30
N PHE A 433 16.36 28.98 -20.05
CA PHE A 433 15.00 29.21 -19.62
C PHE A 433 14.89 29.38 -18.10
N VAL A 434 13.79 30.01 -17.71
CA VAL A 434 13.38 30.14 -16.31
C VAL A 434 12.24 29.17 -16.04
N ILE A 435 12.33 28.43 -14.95
CA ILE A 435 11.25 27.59 -14.43
C ILE A 435 10.47 28.43 -13.41
N PRO A 436 9.18 28.73 -13.66
CA PRO A 436 8.35 29.48 -12.72
C PRO A 436 8.25 28.80 -11.35
N ILE A 437 7.83 29.55 -10.33
CA ILE A 437 7.54 28.99 -9.01
C ILE A 437 6.55 27.83 -9.08
N ARG A 438 6.70 26.85 -8.18
CA ARG A 438 5.79 25.70 -8.03
C ARG A 438 5.51 24.96 -9.34
N SER A 439 6.49 24.86 -10.23
CA SER A 439 6.35 24.22 -11.54
C SER A 439 7.58 23.37 -11.89
N GLY A 440 7.48 22.57 -12.96
CA GLY A 440 8.58 21.74 -13.42
C GLY A 440 8.81 21.85 -14.92
N ARG A 441 10.06 21.66 -15.35
CA ARG A 441 10.43 21.57 -16.77
C ARG A 441 11.50 20.52 -16.97
N ALA A 442 11.39 19.76 -18.06
CA ALA A 442 12.37 18.78 -18.49
C ALA A 442 13.05 19.20 -19.80
N TRP A 443 14.33 18.86 -19.94
CA TRP A 443 15.18 19.20 -21.08
C TRP A 443 16.26 18.13 -21.31
N LYS A 444 16.79 18.06 -22.53
CA LYS A 444 17.92 17.19 -22.87
C LYS A 444 19.22 17.98 -22.87
N ALA A 445 20.32 17.31 -22.51
CA ALA A 445 21.67 17.80 -22.70
C ALA A 445 22.57 16.67 -23.23
N GLU A 446 23.37 16.96 -24.25
CA GLU A 446 24.30 15.99 -24.84
C GLU A 446 25.51 15.78 -23.93
N ALA A 447 26.14 14.61 -24.01
CA ALA A 447 27.37 14.31 -23.29
C ALA A 447 28.44 15.39 -23.58
N GLY A 448 29.13 15.84 -22.53
CA GLY A 448 30.08 16.95 -22.59
C GLY A 448 29.46 18.34 -22.47
N SER A 449 28.13 18.47 -22.50
CA SER A 449 27.45 19.74 -22.25
C SER A 449 27.62 20.18 -20.79
N ILE A 450 27.67 21.49 -20.57
CA ILE A 450 27.67 22.09 -19.23
C ILE A 450 26.26 22.59 -18.93
N ILE A 451 25.71 22.17 -17.79
CA ILE A 451 24.37 22.57 -17.33
C ILE A 451 24.52 23.39 -16.06
N ARG A 452 24.02 24.63 -16.08
CA ARG A 452 23.99 25.53 -14.92
C ARG A 452 22.55 25.66 -14.42
N ILE A 453 22.36 25.46 -13.12
CA ILE A 453 21.10 25.74 -12.42
C ILE A 453 21.39 26.83 -11.41
N SER A 454 20.61 27.91 -11.42
CA SER A 454 20.87 29.10 -10.59
C SER A 454 19.60 29.68 -9.95
N THR A 455 19.81 30.46 -8.90
CA THR A 455 18.80 31.18 -8.11
C THR A 455 18.74 32.67 -8.52
N PRO A 456 18.09 33.04 -9.63
CA PRO A 456 18.18 34.41 -10.19
C PRO A 456 17.66 35.50 -9.26
N GLU A 457 16.67 35.18 -8.41
CA GLU A 457 15.97 36.15 -7.56
C GLU A 457 16.25 35.95 -6.05
N GLY A 458 17.18 35.06 -5.69
CA GLY A 458 17.48 34.69 -4.30
C GLY A 458 17.05 33.26 -3.94
N PRO A 459 16.96 32.94 -2.64
CA PRO A 459 16.85 31.56 -2.17
C PRO A 459 15.66 30.80 -2.76
N GLN A 460 15.90 29.59 -3.25
CA GLN A 460 14.89 28.66 -3.74
C GLN A 460 15.46 27.25 -3.82
N VAL A 461 14.71 26.27 -3.30
CA VAL A 461 15.05 24.84 -3.45
C VAL A 461 14.59 24.30 -4.80
N GLY A 462 15.39 23.41 -5.38
CA GLY A 462 15.07 22.73 -6.64
C GLY A 462 15.28 21.21 -6.57
N ASP A 463 14.27 20.45 -6.97
CA ASP A 463 14.31 18.98 -6.93
C ASP A 463 14.59 18.44 -8.32
N LEU A 464 15.74 17.80 -8.51
CA LEU A 464 16.24 17.38 -9.82
C LEU A 464 16.19 15.87 -10.01
N ASN A 465 15.66 15.43 -11.15
CA ASN A 465 15.77 14.07 -11.67
C ASN A 465 16.64 14.03 -12.94
N ILE A 466 17.31 12.89 -13.16
CA ILE A 466 18.27 12.69 -14.24
C ILE A 466 18.15 11.26 -14.78
N TRP A 467 17.90 11.16 -16.07
CA TRP A 467 17.87 9.91 -16.83
C TRP A 467 18.93 9.94 -17.92
N ASN A 468 19.35 8.77 -18.39
CA ASN A 468 19.97 8.67 -19.70
C ASN A 468 18.92 9.01 -20.77
N ALA A 469 19.25 9.92 -21.69
CA ALA A 469 18.32 10.43 -22.69
C ALA A 469 17.80 9.37 -23.68
N HIS A 470 18.54 8.27 -23.84
CA HIS A 470 18.23 7.18 -24.76
C HIS A 470 17.69 5.94 -24.06
N ASN A 471 17.76 5.89 -22.73
CA ASN A 471 17.31 4.77 -21.93
C ASN A 471 16.84 5.23 -20.54
N PRO A 472 15.56 5.58 -20.38
CA PRO A 472 15.03 6.04 -19.09
C PRO A 472 15.06 4.99 -17.96
N ARG A 473 15.35 3.72 -18.27
CA ARG A 473 15.63 2.72 -17.23
C ARG A 473 16.99 2.95 -16.57
N GLU A 474 17.92 3.61 -17.25
CA GLU A 474 19.14 4.14 -16.65
C GLU A 474 18.85 5.54 -16.10
N ARG A 475 18.74 5.63 -14.77
CA ARG A 475 18.37 6.85 -14.06
C ARG A 475 19.20 7.02 -12.79
N PHE A 476 19.21 8.23 -12.24
CA PHE A 476 20.00 8.57 -11.07
C PHE A 476 19.65 7.73 -9.84
N TRP A 477 20.67 7.39 -9.05
CA TRP A 477 20.57 6.58 -7.84
C TRP A 477 21.07 7.37 -6.62
N ALA A 478 20.16 8.09 -5.95
CA ALA A 478 20.49 8.92 -4.78
C ALA A 478 21.17 8.13 -3.66
N SER A 479 20.61 6.99 -3.26
CA SER A 479 21.15 6.19 -2.16
C SER A 479 22.53 5.59 -2.45
N ARG A 480 22.81 5.18 -3.69
CA ARG A 480 24.15 4.70 -4.07
C ARG A 480 25.15 5.85 -4.16
N THR A 481 24.75 6.98 -4.74
CA THR A 481 25.59 8.19 -4.80
C THR A 481 25.98 8.64 -3.39
N LYS A 482 25.02 8.64 -2.44
CA LYS A 482 25.26 8.92 -1.03
C LYS A 482 26.30 8.00 -0.39
N GLN A 483 26.25 6.70 -0.73
CA GLN A 483 27.18 5.73 -0.19
C GLN A 483 28.60 5.87 -0.79
N LEU A 484 28.69 6.27 -2.05
CA LEU A 484 29.95 6.40 -2.78
C LEU A 484 30.68 7.72 -2.48
N HIS A 485 29.94 8.79 -2.20
CA HIS A 485 30.47 10.13 -1.94
C HIS A 485 30.11 10.60 -0.54
N SER A 486 28.91 11.17 -0.38
CA SER A 486 28.45 11.81 0.86
C SER A 486 26.93 11.99 0.81
N SER A 487 26.28 12.18 1.95
CA SER A 487 24.85 12.49 2.02
C SER A 487 24.50 13.86 1.41
N HIS A 488 25.50 14.70 1.22
CA HIS A 488 25.43 15.99 0.58
C HIS A 488 26.60 16.11 -0.39
N VAL A 489 26.33 16.52 -1.63
CA VAL A 489 27.30 16.51 -2.73
C VAL A 489 27.72 17.91 -3.13
N SER A 490 28.94 18.07 -3.63
CA SER A 490 29.48 19.34 -4.09
C SER A 490 30.44 19.14 -5.27
N SER A 491 31.22 20.16 -5.59
CA SER A 491 32.17 20.15 -6.71
C SER A 491 33.09 18.92 -6.67
N GLY A 492 33.21 18.24 -7.81
CA GLY A 492 33.98 17.00 -7.96
C GLY A 492 33.18 15.73 -7.74
N ASP A 493 32.03 15.78 -7.08
CA ASP A 493 31.18 14.61 -6.90
C ASP A 493 30.46 14.23 -8.19
N ARG A 494 30.24 12.92 -8.35
CA ARG A 494 29.58 12.30 -9.50
C ARG A 494 28.22 11.76 -9.13
N LEU A 495 27.19 12.01 -9.93
CA LEU A 495 25.85 11.46 -9.73
C LEU A 495 25.70 10.17 -10.54
N TRP A 496 25.50 9.05 -9.86
CA TRP A 496 25.58 7.70 -10.44
C TRP A 496 24.23 7.15 -10.88
N SER A 497 24.22 6.37 -11.97
CA SER A 497 23.04 5.63 -12.44
C SER A 497 22.79 4.34 -11.66
N ILE A 498 21.55 3.86 -11.69
CA ILE A 498 21.14 2.60 -11.05
C ILE A 498 21.80 1.35 -11.66
N ALA A 499 21.77 0.24 -10.93
CA ALA A 499 22.08 -1.08 -11.49
C ALA A 499 21.08 -1.45 -12.60
N PRO A 500 21.51 -2.16 -13.67
CA PRO A 500 22.84 -2.76 -13.88
C PRO A 500 23.89 -1.83 -14.51
N TYR A 501 23.56 -0.56 -14.77
CA TYR A 501 24.42 0.35 -15.53
C TYR A 501 25.60 0.87 -14.70
N MET A 502 25.33 1.40 -13.50
CA MET A 502 26.34 1.82 -12.51
C MET A 502 27.49 2.64 -13.10
N ARG A 503 27.15 3.81 -13.67
CA ARG A 503 28.13 4.79 -14.18
C ARG A 503 27.67 6.23 -13.91
N PRO A 504 28.56 7.23 -13.93
CA PRO A 504 28.18 8.64 -13.81
C PRO A 504 27.23 9.08 -14.92
N LEU A 505 26.15 9.78 -14.56
CA LEU A 505 25.27 10.50 -15.50
C LEU A 505 25.72 11.95 -15.67
N VAL A 506 26.12 12.58 -14.56
CA VAL A 506 26.69 13.93 -14.52
C VAL A 506 27.75 14.02 -13.44
N THR A 507 28.65 15.00 -13.57
CA THR A 507 29.64 15.37 -12.55
C THR A 507 29.49 16.84 -12.20
N ILE A 508 29.51 17.19 -10.91
CA ILE A 508 29.42 18.57 -10.44
C ILE A 508 30.74 19.28 -10.74
N LEU A 509 30.72 20.26 -11.63
CA LEU A 509 31.88 21.08 -12.00
C LEU A 509 32.15 22.19 -10.99
N HIS A 510 31.09 22.82 -10.50
CA HIS A 510 31.20 23.97 -9.61
C HIS A 510 29.94 24.13 -8.76
N ASP A 511 30.13 24.50 -7.51
CA ASP A 511 29.09 24.76 -6.52
C ASP A 511 29.44 26.03 -5.74
N THR A 512 28.67 27.10 -5.96
CA THR A 512 28.91 28.38 -5.28
C THR A 512 28.55 28.33 -3.79
N LEU A 513 27.85 27.30 -3.32
CA LEU A 513 27.48 27.10 -1.90
C LEU A 513 28.43 26.15 -1.16
N SER A 514 29.52 25.72 -1.79
CA SER A 514 30.53 24.84 -1.17
C SER A 514 31.13 25.40 0.13
N TRP A 515 31.05 26.72 0.35
CA TRP A 515 31.46 27.37 1.60
C TRP A 515 30.57 27.06 2.80
N TYR A 516 29.32 26.62 2.60
CA TYR A 516 28.35 26.43 3.69
C TYR A 516 28.81 25.40 4.73
N GLY A 517 29.49 24.34 4.28
CA GLY A 517 30.01 23.31 5.17
C GLY A 517 28.91 22.60 5.96
N ALA A 518 29.16 22.33 7.24
CA ALA A 518 28.16 21.83 8.17
C ALA A 518 27.77 22.93 9.16
N ASP A 519 26.47 23.15 9.34
CA ASP A 519 25.95 24.06 10.35
C ASP A 519 26.05 23.49 11.78
N GLU A 520 25.63 24.27 12.78
CA GLU A 520 25.67 23.91 14.20
C GLU A 520 24.78 22.72 14.58
N HIS A 521 23.84 22.35 13.72
CA HIS A 521 22.96 21.18 13.86
C HIS A 521 23.39 20.02 12.96
N GLY A 522 24.52 20.15 12.24
CA GLY A 522 25.03 19.14 11.32
C GLY A 522 24.38 19.17 9.93
N GLY A 523 23.56 20.20 9.64
CA GLY A 523 22.93 20.42 8.35
C GLY A 523 23.93 20.82 7.26
N ARG A 524 23.70 20.39 6.01
CA ARG A 524 24.56 20.69 4.85
C ARG A 524 23.70 20.90 3.59
N VAL A 525 24.28 21.50 2.54
CA VAL A 525 23.57 21.87 1.29
C VAL A 525 23.70 20.78 0.21
N HIS A 526 22.70 20.67 -0.67
CA HIS A 526 22.62 19.73 -1.82
C HIS A 526 22.47 18.28 -1.38
N ASP A 527 21.31 17.93 -0.85
CA ASP A 527 21.12 16.67 -0.14
C ASP A 527 20.66 15.48 -1.00
N LEU A 528 21.01 14.29 -0.50
CA LEU A 528 20.59 12.96 -0.93
C LEU A 528 19.89 12.21 0.23
N LEU A 529 19.38 12.94 1.22
CA LEU A 529 18.71 12.40 2.41
C LEU A 529 17.20 12.41 2.22
N GLY A 530 16.66 13.56 1.82
CA GLY A 530 15.24 13.80 1.66
C GLY A 530 14.71 13.32 0.32
N THR A 531 13.42 13.00 0.31
CA THR A 531 12.65 12.83 -0.91
C THR A 531 11.99 14.15 -1.29
N GLY A 532 11.79 14.39 -2.58
CA GLY A 532 11.01 15.55 -3.02
C GLY A 532 9.57 15.46 -2.51
N CYS A 533 8.94 16.61 -2.23
CA CYS A 533 7.57 16.59 -1.69
C CYS A 533 6.59 15.96 -2.68
N ASP A 534 5.55 15.31 -2.15
CA ASP A 534 4.59 14.54 -2.94
C ASP A 534 3.17 14.60 -2.35
N PRO A 535 2.13 14.44 -3.21
CA PRO A 535 0.73 14.51 -2.77
C PRO A 535 0.32 13.36 -1.86
N TYR A 536 1.02 12.21 -1.89
CA TYR A 536 0.65 11.03 -1.11
C TYR A 536 0.98 11.22 0.36
N ILE A 537 2.22 11.65 0.67
CA ILE A 537 2.63 11.96 2.05
C ILE A 537 1.79 13.12 2.59
N ASN A 538 1.54 14.17 1.79
CA ASN A 538 0.66 15.26 2.21
C ASN A 538 -0.75 14.73 2.55
N ALA A 539 -1.34 13.87 1.72
CA ALA A 539 -2.66 13.30 1.98
C ALA A 539 -2.68 12.40 3.23
N VAL A 540 -1.64 11.59 3.47
CA VAL A 540 -1.54 10.76 4.68
C VAL A 540 -1.42 11.63 5.93
N LEU A 541 -0.51 12.61 5.93
CA LEU A 541 -0.20 13.42 7.11
C LEU A 541 -1.27 14.48 7.44
N THR A 542 -2.13 14.84 6.49
CA THR A 542 -3.23 15.80 6.69
C THR A 542 -4.61 15.14 6.72
N SER A 543 -4.65 13.82 6.96
CA SER A 543 -5.89 13.03 6.98
C SER A 543 -6.66 13.10 8.32
N GLY A 544 -6.02 13.53 9.41
CA GLY A 544 -6.62 13.75 10.73
C GLY A 544 -7.01 15.22 10.99
N GLU A 545 -8.09 15.39 11.78
CA GLU A 545 -8.74 16.63 12.27
C GLU A 545 -8.27 18.02 11.79
N GLY A 546 -9.21 18.78 11.24
CA GLY A 546 -9.19 20.27 11.27
C GLY A 546 -8.69 20.98 10.01
N ASP A 547 -7.85 20.36 9.20
CA ASP A 547 -7.38 20.96 7.95
C ASP A 547 -8.36 20.66 6.81
N GLY A 548 -8.99 21.71 6.29
CA GLY A 548 -10.10 21.61 5.34
C GLY A 548 -9.86 20.64 4.18
N GLU A 549 -10.95 19.99 3.76
CA GLU A 549 -11.06 18.98 2.69
C GLU A 549 -10.27 19.30 1.40
N GLN A 550 -10.01 20.58 1.11
CA GLN A 550 -9.21 21.04 -0.02
C GLN A 550 -7.73 20.63 0.02
N ASN A 551 -7.12 20.43 1.19
CA ASN A 551 -5.68 20.16 1.27
C ASN A 551 -5.31 18.72 0.86
N LYS A 552 -6.27 17.79 0.90
CA LYS A 552 -6.11 16.39 0.48
C LYS A 552 -5.95 16.23 -1.04
N TYR A 553 -6.38 17.23 -1.80
CA TYR A 553 -6.40 17.24 -3.27
C TYR A 553 -5.41 18.24 -3.87
N TYR A 554 -4.37 18.62 -3.13
CA TYR A 554 -3.37 19.58 -3.59
C TYR A 554 -2.35 18.91 -4.53
N ASP A 555 -2.25 19.38 -5.77
CA ASP A 555 -1.45 18.75 -6.84
C ASP A 555 -0.17 19.52 -7.24
N PHE A 556 0.21 20.54 -6.47
CA PHE A 556 1.44 21.30 -6.70
C PHE A 556 2.52 20.88 -5.72
N HIS A 557 2.98 19.64 -5.89
CA HIS A 557 4.15 19.08 -5.23
C HIS A 557 5.28 18.86 -6.23
N CYS A 558 6.52 18.65 -5.74
CA CYS A 558 7.67 18.37 -6.59
C CYS A 558 7.46 17.13 -7.45
N ARG A 559 6.94 16.05 -6.86
CA ARG A 559 6.55 14.83 -7.60
C ARG A 559 5.56 15.15 -8.73
N SER A 560 4.55 15.98 -8.47
CA SER A 560 3.53 16.34 -9.45
C SER A 560 4.10 17.23 -10.57
N ASN A 561 4.98 18.18 -10.23
CA ASN A 561 5.69 19.04 -11.17
C ASN A 561 6.60 18.25 -12.10
N LEU A 562 7.40 17.34 -11.54
CA LEU A 562 8.28 16.46 -12.30
C LEU A 562 7.49 15.53 -13.21
N THR A 563 6.41 14.92 -12.71
CA THR A 563 5.51 14.10 -13.52
C THR A 563 5.02 14.86 -14.74
N ARG A 564 4.46 16.06 -14.57
CA ARG A 564 4.01 16.91 -15.69
C ARG A 564 5.14 17.28 -16.65
N ALA A 565 6.33 17.55 -16.12
CA ALA A 565 7.49 17.96 -16.90
C ALA A 565 7.99 16.87 -17.85
N VAL A 566 7.91 15.60 -17.47
CA VAL A 566 8.46 14.48 -18.25
C VAL A 566 7.47 13.84 -19.23
N LEU A 567 6.16 14.10 -19.09
CA LEU A 567 5.13 13.58 -20.02
C LEU A 567 5.45 13.83 -21.51
N PRO A 568 5.94 15.02 -21.94
CA PRO A 568 6.29 15.26 -23.35
C PRO A 568 7.44 14.40 -23.87
N TYR A 569 8.22 13.79 -22.97
CA TYR A 569 9.35 12.91 -23.30
C TYR A 569 8.97 11.42 -23.29
N GLY A 570 7.67 11.10 -23.10
CA GLY A 570 7.17 9.73 -23.11
C GLY A 570 7.35 8.97 -21.79
N LEU A 571 7.66 9.70 -20.70
CA LEU A 571 7.73 9.15 -19.34
C LEU A 571 6.45 9.39 -18.57
N ALA A 572 6.25 8.64 -17.50
CA ALA A 572 5.10 8.75 -16.60
C ALA A 572 5.53 8.88 -15.13
N GLU A 573 4.57 9.00 -14.22
CA GLU A 573 4.82 9.20 -12.79
C GLU A 573 5.74 8.14 -12.16
N HIS A 574 5.68 6.89 -12.60
CA HIS A 574 6.51 5.81 -12.09
C HIS A 574 7.98 5.88 -12.53
N ASP A 575 8.29 6.74 -13.51
CA ASP A 575 9.66 7.01 -13.94
C ASP A 575 10.34 8.06 -13.06
N ILE A 576 9.56 8.85 -12.32
CA ILE A 576 10.05 9.81 -11.31
C ILE A 576 10.69 9.02 -10.17
N HIS A 577 11.95 9.34 -9.87
CA HIS A 577 12.77 8.67 -8.88
C HIS A 577 13.22 9.66 -7.80
N ASP A 578 13.90 9.18 -6.76
CA ASP A 578 14.49 10.04 -5.73
C ASP A 578 15.34 11.15 -6.36
N VAL A 579 15.14 12.36 -5.86
CA VAL A 579 15.74 13.59 -6.39
C VAL A 579 17.12 13.82 -5.80
N ILE A 580 17.89 14.71 -6.43
CA ILE A 580 18.87 15.52 -5.71
C ILE A 580 18.20 16.85 -5.37
N ASN A 581 18.20 17.22 -4.09
CA ASN A 581 17.59 18.46 -3.61
C ASN A 581 18.62 19.59 -3.65
N LEU A 582 18.60 20.37 -4.72
CA LEU A 582 19.55 21.46 -4.94
C LEU A 582 19.22 22.65 -4.03
N PHE A 583 20.27 23.26 -3.48
CA PHE A 583 20.23 24.42 -2.57
C PHE A 583 19.49 24.17 -1.24
N GLN A 584 18.98 22.97 -1.00
CA GLN A 584 18.30 22.60 0.25
C GLN A 584 19.32 22.24 1.33
N VAL A 585 19.06 22.65 2.58
CA VAL A 585 19.83 22.24 3.76
C VAL A 585 19.10 21.14 4.51
N THR A 586 19.76 20.01 4.77
CA THR A 586 19.17 18.91 5.57
C THR A 586 20.18 18.26 6.50
N GLY A 587 19.67 17.51 7.47
CA GLY A 587 20.48 16.69 8.36
C GLY A 587 19.65 15.66 9.13
N LEU A 588 20.31 14.99 10.07
CA LEU A 588 19.68 14.09 11.03
C LEU A 588 19.95 14.61 12.44
N ASP A 589 18.94 14.62 13.29
CA ASP A 589 19.09 14.99 14.69
C ASP A 589 19.79 13.89 15.52
N GLU A 590 19.95 14.12 16.83
CA GLU A 590 20.61 13.20 17.75
C GLU A 590 19.92 11.82 17.86
N GLN A 591 18.63 11.74 17.49
CA GLN A 591 17.85 10.50 17.46
C GLN A 591 17.88 9.84 16.07
N GLY A 592 18.52 10.46 15.08
CA GLY A 592 18.58 9.99 13.70
C GLY A 592 17.37 10.39 12.86
N ARG A 593 16.60 11.40 13.27
CA ARG A 593 15.39 11.87 12.56
C ARG A 593 15.74 13.01 11.60
N TYR A 594 15.10 13.01 10.43
CA TYR A 594 15.34 13.97 9.36
C TYR A 594 14.85 15.39 9.69
N PHE A 595 15.63 16.41 9.34
CA PHE A 595 15.25 17.82 9.43
C PHE A 595 15.64 18.61 8.16
N MET A 596 15.02 19.78 7.98
CA MET A 596 15.29 20.72 6.90
C MET A 596 15.52 22.13 7.45
N ASN A 597 16.44 22.87 6.85
CA ASN A 597 16.74 24.27 7.16
C ASN A 597 16.54 25.17 5.93
N PRO A 598 16.37 26.49 6.13
CA PRO A 598 16.20 27.43 5.02
C PRO A 598 17.39 27.42 4.04
N CYS A 599 17.08 27.54 2.75
CA CYS A 599 18.06 27.64 1.66
C CYS A 599 18.99 28.86 1.87
N PRO A 600 20.33 28.69 1.87
CA PRO A 600 21.27 29.78 2.10
C PRO A 600 21.64 30.56 0.83
N ALA A 601 21.07 30.19 -0.33
CA ALA A 601 21.45 30.75 -1.61
C ALA A 601 21.09 32.23 -1.75
N GLY A 602 22.03 33.04 -2.23
CA GLY A 602 21.80 34.40 -2.68
C GLY A 602 21.30 34.48 -4.13
N ALA A 603 21.03 35.69 -4.59
CA ALA A 603 20.71 35.93 -5.99
C ALA A 603 21.94 35.69 -6.87
N GLY A 604 21.81 34.80 -7.85
CA GLY A 604 22.88 34.42 -8.78
C GLY A 604 23.77 33.27 -8.30
N ASP A 605 23.53 32.70 -7.12
CA ASP A 605 24.17 31.43 -6.73
C ASP A 605 23.76 30.30 -7.68
N TYR A 606 24.66 29.34 -7.86
CA TYR A 606 24.47 28.28 -8.85
C TYR A 606 25.26 27.01 -8.54
N ILE A 607 24.78 25.93 -9.15
CA ILE A 607 25.50 24.68 -9.29
C ILE A 607 25.62 24.33 -10.78
N GLU A 608 26.79 23.83 -11.18
CA GLU A 608 27.12 23.44 -12.54
C GLU A 608 27.49 21.97 -12.64
N PHE A 609 27.02 21.34 -13.72
CA PHE A 609 27.30 19.95 -14.04
C PHE A 609 27.94 19.87 -15.43
N VAL A 610 28.81 18.88 -15.64
CA VAL A 610 29.09 18.34 -16.97
C VAL A 610 28.30 17.06 -17.16
N ALA A 611 27.64 16.93 -18.31
CA ALA A 611 26.94 15.72 -18.69
C ALA A 611 27.96 14.62 -19.05
N GLU A 612 27.97 13.52 -18.29
CA GLU A 612 28.85 12.38 -18.54
C GLU A 612 28.27 11.44 -19.61
N GLN A 613 26.96 11.54 -19.83
CA GLN A 613 26.18 10.83 -20.83
C GLN A 613 25.23 11.82 -21.50
N ASP A 614 24.60 11.44 -22.60
CA ASP A 614 23.40 12.16 -23.06
C ASP A 614 22.31 11.98 -21.99
N VAL A 615 21.84 13.09 -21.41
CA VAL A 615 20.91 13.08 -20.29
C VAL A 615 19.60 13.77 -20.63
N LEU A 616 18.52 13.21 -20.07
CA LEU A 616 17.26 13.91 -19.87
C LEU A 616 17.24 14.36 -18.41
N MET A 617 17.04 15.64 -18.17
CA MET A 617 16.95 16.22 -16.83
C MET A 617 15.55 16.82 -16.64
N ALA A 618 15.02 16.75 -15.41
CA ALA A 618 13.80 17.45 -15.04
C ALA A 618 13.96 18.07 -13.67
N LEU A 619 13.65 19.37 -13.57
CA LEU A 619 13.77 20.14 -12.33
C LEU A 619 12.40 20.67 -11.94
N SER A 620 12.03 20.49 -10.67
CA SER A 620 10.90 21.16 -10.04
C SER A 620 11.40 22.31 -9.17
N THR A 621 10.79 23.49 -9.31
CA THR A 621 10.91 24.55 -8.29
C THR A 621 10.06 24.16 -7.09
N CYS A 622 10.71 23.93 -5.94
CA CYS A 622 10.05 23.43 -4.75
C CYS A 622 8.86 24.31 -4.33
N PRO A 623 7.65 23.72 -4.17
CA PRO A 623 6.47 24.45 -3.71
C PRO A 623 6.56 25.01 -2.28
N GLY A 624 7.49 24.47 -1.48
CA GLY A 624 7.89 25.01 -0.18
C GLY A 624 8.86 26.20 -0.26
N GLY A 625 9.23 26.64 -1.47
CA GLY A 625 10.09 27.80 -1.68
C GLY A 625 11.53 27.58 -1.21
N ASP A 626 11.99 28.46 -0.32
CA ASP A 626 13.28 28.36 0.35
C ASP A 626 13.25 27.56 1.66
N LEU A 627 12.10 26.98 2.04
CA LEU A 627 11.88 26.24 3.29
C LEU A 627 12.08 27.08 4.56
N SER A 628 11.87 28.40 4.51
CA SER A 628 11.80 29.23 5.73
C SER A 628 10.41 29.22 6.40
N LEU A 629 9.36 28.88 5.65
CA LEU A 629 7.95 28.91 6.09
C LEU A 629 7.23 27.57 5.81
N TRP A 630 7.97 26.46 5.76
CA TRP A 630 7.38 25.17 5.40
C TRP A 630 6.46 24.62 6.50
N GLY A 631 5.45 23.86 6.10
CA GLY A 631 4.53 23.17 6.99
C GLY A 631 3.51 22.34 6.21
N PHE A 632 2.81 21.45 6.91
CA PHE A 632 1.70 20.69 6.35
C PHE A 632 0.38 21.49 6.50
N GLY A 633 -0.63 21.20 5.68
CA GLY A 633 -1.93 21.87 5.77
C GLY A 633 -2.10 23.10 4.86
N ALA A 634 -3.36 23.47 4.60
CA ALA A 634 -3.73 24.57 3.71
C ALA A 634 -3.29 25.96 4.24
N ALA A 635 -3.16 26.11 5.57
CA ALA A 635 -2.64 27.33 6.17
C ALA A 635 -1.16 27.54 5.82
N SER A 636 -0.36 26.48 5.89
CA SER A 636 1.06 26.48 5.52
C SER A 636 1.26 26.79 4.04
N GLU A 637 0.38 26.30 3.16
CA GLU A 637 0.48 26.53 1.71
C GLU A 637 0.43 28.02 1.32
N LYS A 638 -0.43 28.79 1.98
CA LYS A 638 -0.58 30.24 1.78
C LYS A 638 0.64 31.03 2.25
N GLU A 639 1.40 30.50 3.20
CA GLU A 639 2.63 31.11 3.68
C GLU A 639 3.82 30.72 2.79
N MET A 640 3.92 29.44 2.41
CA MET A 640 5.02 28.94 1.56
C MET A 640 5.12 29.66 0.21
N ILE A 641 4.01 30.11 -0.38
CA ILE A 641 4.06 30.80 -1.69
C ILE A 641 4.84 32.12 -1.61
N LYS A 642 4.89 32.74 -0.43
CA LYS A 642 5.57 34.03 -0.21
C LYS A 642 7.09 33.91 -0.27
N CYS A 643 7.62 32.71 -0.08
CA CYS A 643 9.05 32.40 -0.17
C CYS A 643 9.41 31.58 -1.43
N CYS A 644 8.49 31.42 -2.39
CA CYS A 644 8.79 30.80 -3.68
C CYS A 644 9.40 31.80 -4.66
N ARG A 645 10.49 31.41 -5.32
CA ARG A 645 11.18 32.16 -6.37
C ARG A 645 11.47 31.24 -7.57
N PRO A 646 11.66 31.77 -8.78
CA PRO A 646 11.97 30.94 -9.93
C PRO A 646 13.41 30.41 -9.88
N LEU A 647 13.68 29.33 -10.61
CA LEU A 647 15.04 28.84 -10.91
C LEU A 647 15.35 29.04 -12.39
N LYS A 648 16.62 29.30 -12.71
CA LYS A 648 17.09 29.47 -14.09
C LYS A 648 18.00 28.32 -14.49
N VAL A 649 17.77 27.77 -15.67
CA VAL A 649 18.60 26.72 -16.29
C VAL A 649 19.26 27.27 -17.54
N GLU A 650 20.56 27.01 -17.69
CA GLU A 650 21.34 27.31 -18.88
C GLU A 650 22.11 26.06 -19.32
N VAL A 651 22.06 25.75 -20.61
CA VAL A 651 22.80 24.63 -21.20
C VAL A 651 23.83 25.20 -22.16
N PHE A 652 25.09 24.80 -22.00
CA PHE A 652 26.21 25.24 -22.80
C PHE A 652 26.89 24.05 -23.47
N ARG A 653 27.44 24.30 -24.66
CA ARG A 653 28.48 23.44 -25.24
C ARG A 653 29.83 24.15 -25.18
N LEU A 654 30.91 23.37 -25.16
CA LEU A 654 32.24 23.91 -25.33
C LEU A 654 32.38 24.55 -26.72
N GLN A 655 33.09 25.66 -26.81
CA GLN A 655 33.35 26.32 -28.10
C GLN A 655 34.33 25.51 -28.96
N ASP A 656 35.22 24.75 -28.32
CA ASP A 656 36.17 23.85 -28.96
C ASP A 656 35.69 22.40 -28.84
N ASP A 657 35.07 21.89 -29.90
CA ASP A 657 34.48 20.54 -29.95
C ASP A 657 35.53 19.42 -29.75
N GLY A 658 36.83 19.70 -29.92
CA GLY A 658 37.91 18.73 -29.74
C GLY A 658 38.58 18.74 -28.36
N LEU A 659 38.19 19.66 -27.46
CA LEU A 659 38.84 19.81 -26.15
C LEU A 659 38.76 18.54 -25.31
N LEU A 660 37.57 17.91 -25.27
CA LEU A 660 37.33 16.71 -24.49
C LEU A 660 38.18 15.54 -24.99
N GLU A 661 38.16 15.27 -26.30
CA GLU A 661 38.90 14.18 -26.93
C GLU A 661 40.42 14.34 -26.74
N ARG A 662 40.96 15.54 -26.98
CA ARG A 662 42.40 15.81 -26.84
C ARG A 662 42.91 15.66 -25.41
N ASN A 663 42.05 15.90 -24.43
CA ASN A 663 42.37 15.70 -23.02
C ASN A 663 41.94 14.31 -22.50
N GLY A 664 41.59 13.38 -23.39
CA GLY A 664 41.29 11.99 -23.04
C GLY A 664 39.96 11.76 -22.33
N TRP A 665 39.07 12.76 -22.31
CA TRP A 665 37.72 12.57 -21.79
C TRP A 665 36.92 11.68 -22.75
N LYS A 666 36.21 10.70 -22.17
CA LYS A 666 35.23 9.88 -22.88
C LYS A 666 34.07 9.54 -21.96
N PRO A 667 32.85 9.34 -22.48
CA PRO A 667 31.72 8.88 -21.68
C PRO A 667 32.06 7.60 -20.92
N ALA A 668 31.63 7.53 -19.66
CA ALA A 668 31.82 6.35 -18.84
C ALA A 668 31.09 5.12 -19.42
N GLU A 669 31.75 3.98 -19.38
CA GLU A 669 31.19 2.69 -19.80
C GLU A 669 30.30 2.10 -18.71
N VAL A 670 29.32 1.28 -19.10
CA VAL A 670 28.50 0.53 -18.14
C VAL A 670 29.36 -0.44 -17.32
N SER A 671 28.89 -0.80 -16.13
CA SER A 671 29.57 -1.74 -15.25
C SER A 671 30.00 -3.01 -16.01
N PRO A 672 31.28 -3.43 -15.88
CA PRO A 672 31.78 -4.64 -16.55
C PRO A 672 31.27 -5.94 -15.90
N TYR A 673 30.34 -5.85 -14.95
CA TYR A 673 29.75 -7.00 -14.30
C TYR A 673 29.01 -7.88 -15.32
N ARG A 674 29.43 -9.15 -15.43
CA ARG A 674 28.95 -10.09 -16.46
C ARG A 674 27.46 -10.47 -16.35
N GLY A 675 26.76 -10.00 -15.32
CA GLY A 675 25.33 -10.24 -15.13
C GLY A 675 25.01 -11.63 -14.59
N MET A 676 23.72 -11.99 -14.65
CA MET A 676 23.16 -13.29 -14.26
C MET A 676 23.43 -13.77 -12.82
N HIS A 677 24.06 -12.96 -11.96
CA HIS A 677 24.41 -13.37 -10.59
C HIS A 677 25.25 -14.65 -10.49
N GLY A 678 26.07 -14.91 -11.51
CA GLY A 678 26.81 -16.16 -11.63
C GLY A 678 25.92 -17.38 -11.90
N MET A 679 24.62 -17.19 -12.14
CA MET A 679 23.72 -18.27 -12.55
C MET A 679 24.07 -18.74 -13.94
N MET A 680 24.27 -20.05 -14.07
CA MET A 680 24.30 -20.72 -15.35
C MET A 680 22.91 -21.28 -15.63
N VAL A 681 22.28 -20.85 -16.72
CA VAL A 681 21.07 -21.50 -17.24
C VAL A 681 21.52 -22.74 -18.00
N PRO A 682 21.17 -23.97 -17.59
CA PRO A 682 21.51 -25.16 -18.36
C PRO A 682 20.83 -25.11 -19.73
N GLN A 683 21.61 -25.20 -20.81
CA GLN A 683 21.12 -25.16 -22.20
C GLN A 683 20.56 -26.52 -22.70
N GLY A 684 20.33 -27.48 -21.79
CA GLY A 684 19.94 -28.87 -22.11
C GLY A 684 21.14 -29.82 -22.18
N GLU A 685 20.86 -31.12 -22.33
CA GLU A 685 21.90 -32.14 -22.57
C GLU A 685 22.49 -31.93 -23.98
N TYR A 686 23.76 -31.50 -24.06
CA TYR A 686 24.51 -31.70 -25.29
C TYR A 686 24.72 -33.22 -25.44
N GLN A 687 24.01 -33.84 -26.39
CA GLN A 687 24.46 -35.13 -26.92
C GLN A 687 25.84 -34.90 -27.54
N SER A 688 26.89 -35.31 -26.82
CA SER A 688 28.20 -35.52 -27.40
C SER A 688 28.02 -36.51 -28.55
N LYS A 689 28.04 -36.01 -29.80
CA LYS A 689 28.17 -36.90 -30.94
C LYS A 689 29.58 -37.51 -30.89
N PRO A 690 29.70 -38.85 -31.04
CA PRO A 690 30.99 -39.53 -31.10
C PRO A 690 31.81 -39.10 -32.32
#